data_AF-A0A8D8KIB7-F1
#
_entry.id   AF-A0A8D8KIB7-F1
#
_cell.length_a   1.000
_cell.length_b   1.000
_cell.length_c   1.000
_cell.angle_alpha   90.00
_cell.angle_beta   90.00
_cell.angle_gamma   90.00
#
_symmetry.space_group_name_H-M   'P 1'
#
loop_
_entity.id
_entity.type
_entity.pdbx_description
1 polymer ?
#
loop_
_entity_poly.entity_id
_entity_poly.type
_entity_poly.pdbx_seq_one_letter_code
_entity_poly.pdbx_strand_id
1 'polypeptide(L)'
;MLRQSTSTRRLLQLALGRRTHSTISQPKINPAVLNSTRALARYRPGERYNGFVCTRTEYIADFNMTAFLFRHEGTGLEYLHIDRNDSNNVFSVNFRTTPFDSTGLPHILEHSVLCGSERFPVRDPFFKMLNRSLATFMNAMTGPDYTLYPFSSTNEIDYRNLQSIYLDAVFRPNLKYLDFLQEGWRLEHSNLSDKNSELVFKGVVYNEMKGAFSENSAVFGQKFFNKILPDHTYGYVSGGDPLDIPSLTHEDLVNFHKKYYHPSNARIFSYGNFNLDKTMGYVHEQYLSQFDRIDPSYSVIPAQKRWTKAQRSHIQSRFDNMGAPIERQNQIAIGYLMTDITDVYESFLMYIMSELLVKGPNSYFYKSLIEPNISGGYNQLTGFDPNIRDTMFVVGLQDLATDDFDKVQRIFDQTIDQVIEKGFDRTHLESVLHHIELHMKHQTTKFGLGLLFNLTPLWNHNGDLLKSLNVSALVQELRDNLGRDPKYLQNKVEFYFRNNKHRLTMTMSPDELYDKKFNDSERQNLSEKVVKLNDGDRERILKEGQALLESQKAVPNMEVLPCLKFDEIRKSSQKSDIETQEFFSIPTQVCRVDTNGVSYFRGILDAAVLSDEQKLLIPLFNSVINQFGTKQINYREFDQLISSKTAGIHFSTHLVENIEDFGKYEF
;
A
#
# COMPACT_ATOMS: atom_id res chain seq x y z
N MET A 1 -67.82 -22.25 -17.74
CA MET A 1 -68.97 -22.59 -16.89
C MET A 1 -68.44 -23.28 -15.64
N LEU A 2 -68.30 -22.53 -14.54
CA LEU A 2 -69.11 -22.62 -13.30
C LEU A 2 -68.66 -23.79 -12.38
N ARG A 3 -67.89 -23.51 -11.30
CA ARG A 3 -68.33 -23.19 -9.91
C ARG A 3 -68.64 -24.49 -9.12
N GLN A 4 -68.38 -24.71 -7.82
CA GLN A 4 -68.18 -23.92 -6.60
C GLN A 4 -67.71 -24.92 -5.50
N SER A 5 -66.75 -24.60 -4.62
CA SER A 5 -66.89 -24.21 -3.20
C SER A 5 -67.97 -24.92 -2.35
N THR A 6 -67.59 -25.41 -1.16
CA THR A 6 -68.16 -25.15 0.20
C THR A 6 -67.67 -26.25 1.16
N SER A 7 -66.90 -26.02 2.23
CA SER A 7 -67.03 -25.18 3.44
C SER A 7 -67.58 -25.94 4.66
N THR A 8 -66.76 -25.95 5.73
CA THR A 8 -67.13 -25.59 7.12
C THR A 8 -68.18 -26.40 7.89
N ARG A 9 -67.76 -27.00 9.03
CA ARG A 9 -68.15 -26.61 10.42
C ARG A 9 -68.05 -27.79 11.39
N ARG A 10 -67.17 -27.65 12.38
CA ARG A 10 -67.22 -28.11 13.79
C ARG A 10 -65.89 -27.63 14.39
N LEU A 11 -65.78 -26.85 15.47
CA LEU A 11 -66.62 -26.66 16.64
C LEU A 11 -66.46 -25.22 17.18
N LEU A 12 -67.52 -24.73 17.82
CA LEU A 12 -67.64 -23.45 18.51
C LEU A 12 -67.70 -23.70 20.04
N GLN A 13 -67.33 -22.65 20.79
CA GLN A 13 -67.44 -22.42 22.26
C GLN A 13 -66.21 -22.83 23.10
N LEU A 14 -65.25 -21.95 23.37
CA LEU A 14 -65.21 -20.79 24.31
C LEU A 14 -65.37 -21.17 25.80
N ALA A 15 -64.28 -21.09 26.56
CA ALA A 15 -64.20 -20.37 27.85
C ALA A 15 -62.75 -20.26 28.37
N LEU A 16 -62.17 -19.07 28.22
CA LEU A 16 -61.40 -18.27 29.18
C LEU A 16 -60.47 -18.96 30.21
N GLY A 17 -59.16 -18.66 30.10
CA GLY A 17 -58.32 -18.37 31.26
C GLY A 17 -56.95 -19.05 31.32
N ARG A 18 -55.89 -18.40 30.77
CA ARG A 18 -54.60 -18.13 31.45
C ARG A 18 -53.58 -17.55 30.46
N ARG A 19 -52.94 -16.47 30.92
CA ARG A 19 -51.89 -15.70 30.23
C ARG A 19 -50.72 -16.57 29.80
N THR A 20 -50.32 -16.47 28.54
CA THR A 20 -48.93 -16.70 28.12
C THR A 20 -48.43 -15.40 27.50
N HIS A 21 -47.44 -14.80 28.15
CA HIS A 21 -46.70 -13.66 27.61
C HIS A 21 -45.92 -14.14 26.37
N SER A 22 -46.43 -13.90 25.17
CA SER A 22 -45.58 -13.85 23.98
C SER A 22 -44.91 -12.49 23.96
N THR A 23 -43.74 -12.37 24.59
CA THR A 23 -42.83 -11.27 24.33
C THR A 23 -42.41 -11.36 22.86
N ILE A 24 -43.12 -10.62 22.02
CA ILE A 24 -42.59 -10.19 20.72
C ILE A 24 -41.33 -9.43 21.08
N SER A 25 -40.17 -10.06 20.89
CA SER A 25 -38.90 -9.36 20.97
C SER A 25 -38.99 -8.23 19.96
N GLN A 26 -38.97 -6.99 20.44
CA GLN A 26 -38.68 -5.85 19.57
C GLN A 26 -37.44 -6.18 18.74
N PRO A 27 -37.37 -5.79 17.46
CA PRO A 27 -36.16 -5.97 16.67
C PRO A 27 -35.00 -5.36 17.46
N LYS A 28 -34.05 -6.20 17.89
CA LYS A 28 -32.84 -5.73 18.55
C LYS A 28 -32.14 -4.81 17.55
N ILE A 29 -32.18 -3.51 17.83
CA ILE A 29 -31.39 -2.52 17.10
C ILE A 29 -29.96 -3.02 17.11
N ASN A 30 -29.33 -3.11 15.93
CA ASN A 30 -27.97 -3.60 15.80
C ASN A 30 -27.07 -2.82 16.78
N PRO A 31 -26.39 -3.48 17.75
CA PRO A 31 -25.52 -2.81 18.71
C PRO A 31 -24.45 -1.92 18.06
N ALA A 32 -24.01 -2.27 16.84
CA ALA A 32 -23.12 -1.47 16.02
C ALA A 32 -23.73 -0.11 15.63
N VAL A 33 -25.04 -0.08 15.32
CA VAL A 33 -25.79 1.15 14.98
C VAL A 33 -26.00 2.03 16.23
N LEU A 34 -26.20 1.43 17.40
CA LEU A 34 -26.28 2.16 18.67
C LEU A 34 -24.93 2.75 19.10
N ASN A 35 -23.83 2.02 18.91
CA ASN A 35 -22.48 2.51 19.18
C ASN A 35 -22.04 3.58 18.15
N SER A 36 -22.39 3.44 16.86
CA SER A 36 -22.09 4.45 15.85
C SER A 36 -22.86 5.76 16.07
N THR A 37 -24.11 5.67 16.54
CA THR A 37 -24.88 6.85 16.96
C THR A 37 -24.21 7.58 18.14
N ARG A 38 -23.57 6.84 19.06
CA ARG A 38 -22.79 7.43 20.17
C ARG A 38 -21.47 8.03 19.70
N ALA A 39 -20.77 7.40 18.75
CA ALA A 39 -19.54 7.94 18.15
C ALA A 39 -19.81 9.25 17.40
N LEU A 40 -20.84 9.30 16.54
CA LEU A 40 -21.27 10.50 15.82
C LEU A 40 -21.68 11.66 16.75
N ALA A 41 -22.13 11.36 17.98
CA ALA A 41 -22.49 12.39 18.94
C ALA A 41 -21.28 13.07 19.61
N ARG A 42 -20.07 12.49 19.50
CA ARG A 42 -18.87 12.94 20.22
C ARG A 42 -18.23 14.18 19.60
N TYR A 43 -18.17 14.26 18.27
CA TYR A 43 -17.61 15.40 17.55
C TYR A 43 -18.61 15.87 16.50
N ARG A 44 -18.85 17.18 16.43
CA ARG A 44 -19.85 17.76 15.54
C ARG A 44 -19.24 18.75 14.56
N PRO A 45 -19.64 18.74 13.27
CA PRO A 45 -19.15 19.73 12.31
C PRO A 45 -19.37 21.16 12.80
N GLY A 46 -18.33 21.99 12.72
CA GLY A 46 -18.30 23.38 13.17
C GLY A 46 -17.87 23.58 14.63
N GLU A 47 -17.83 22.54 15.46
CA GLU A 47 -17.37 22.62 16.85
C GLU A 47 -15.85 22.49 16.97
N ARG A 48 -15.31 22.99 18.10
CA ARG A 48 -13.88 23.13 18.37
C ARG A 48 -13.41 22.14 19.43
N TYR A 49 -12.29 21.48 19.17
CA TYR A 49 -11.68 20.51 20.06
C TYR A 49 -10.16 20.64 19.97
N ASN A 50 -9.49 21.01 21.07
CA ASN A 50 -8.03 21.01 21.18
C ASN A 50 -7.29 21.77 20.05
N GLY A 51 -7.80 22.95 19.63
CA GLY A 51 -7.21 23.74 18.54
C GLY A 51 -7.60 23.28 17.12
N PHE A 52 -8.50 22.30 17.00
CA PHE A 52 -9.05 21.82 15.74
C PHE A 52 -10.54 22.12 15.62
N VAL A 53 -11.01 22.35 14.39
CA VAL A 53 -12.42 22.42 14.04
C VAL A 53 -12.81 21.14 13.33
N CYS A 54 -13.87 20.46 13.81
CA CYS A 54 -14.44 19.34 13.07
C CYS A 54 -15.11 19.87 11.80
N THR A 55 -14.68 19.41 10.62
CA THR A 55 -15.20 19.89 9.34
C THR A 55 -16.29 18.97 8.77
N ARG A 56 -16.15 17.65 8.98
CA ARG A 56 -17.10 16.66 8.47
C ARG A 56 -17.07 15.40 9.35
N THR A 57 -18.22 14.76 9.45
CA THR A 57 -18.41 13.48 10.14
C THR A 57 -19.27 12.56 9.29
N GLU A 58 -18.89 11.31 9.14
CA GLU A 58 -19.68 10.34 8.37
C GLU A 58 -19.55 8.94 8.95
N TYR A 59 -20.67 8.23 9.08
CA TYR A 59 -20.67 6.81 9.39
C TYR A 59 -20.56 6.01 8.09
N ILE A 60 -19.51 5.20 7.99
CA ILE A 60 -19.23 4.35 6.84
C ILE A 60 -19.72 2.95 7.15
N ALA A 61 -20.94 2.65 6.69
CA ALA A 61 -21.63 1.39 6.96
C ALA A 61 -20.85 0.16 6.45
N ASP A 62 -20.20 0.30 5.29
CA ASP A 62 -19.43 -0.76 4.62
C ASP A 62 -18.38 -1.41 5.53
N PHE A 63 -17.77 -0.61 6.42
CA PHE A 63 -16.70 -1.02 7.31
C PHE A 63 -17.06 -0.92 8.80
N ASN A 64 -18.31 -0.55 9.10
CA ASN A 64 -18.80 -0.29 10.44
C ASN A 64 -17.86 0.62 11.27
N MET A 65 -17.57 1.80 10.74
CA MET A 65 -16.66 2.78 11.33
C MET A 65 -17.18 4.21 11.15
N THR A 66 -16.69 5.14 11.97
CA THR A 66 -17.04 6.56 11.85
C THR A 66 -15.81 7.37 11.48
N ALA A 67 -15.87 8.12 10.38
CA ALA A 67 -14.81 9.01 9.95
C ALA A 67 -15.07 10.44 10.44
N PHE A 68 -14.05 11.07 10.99
CA PHE A 68 -14.05 12.46 11.42
C PHE A 68 -12.92 13.20 10.73
N LEU A 69 -13.27 14.25 9.99
CA LEU A 69 -12.29 15.19 9.45
C LEU A 69 -12.24 16.42 10.34
N PHE A 70 -11.02 16.87 10.62
CA PHE A 70 -10.74 18.09 11.33
C PHE A 70 -9.75 18.96 10.58
N ARG A 71 -9.75 20.24 10.92
CA ARG A 71 -8.77 21.22 10.45
C ARG A 71 -8.20 21.98 11.64
N HIS A 72 -6.87 22.01 11.74
CA HIS A 72 -6.20 22.82 12.76
C HIS A 72 -6.39 24.31 12.45
N GLU A 73 -6.74 25.10 13.46
CA GLU A 73 -7.08 26.51 13.27
C GLU A 73 -5.88 27.36 12.87
N GLY A 74 -4.76 27.18 13.58
CA GLY A 74 -3.57 28.03 13.41
C GLY A 74 -2.81 27.76 12.11
N THR A 75 -2.76 26.50 11.66
CA THR A 75 -1.92 26.08 10.52
C THR A 75 -2.72 25.64 9.30
N GLY A 76 -4.01 25.32 9.48
CA GLY A 76 -4.84 24.77 8.42
C GLY A 76 -4.60 23.28 8.10
N LEU A 77 -3.72 22.60 8.87
CA LEU A 77 -3.43 21.16 8.76
C LEU A 77 -4.72 20.33 8.80
N GLU A 78 -4.80 19.32 7.94
CA GLU A 78 -5.92 18.39 7.90
C GLU A 78 -5.65 17.16 8.78
N TYR A 79 -6.67 16.72 9.51
CA TYR A 79 -6.60 15.55 10.37
C TYR A 79 -7.78 14.62 10.04
N LEU A 80 -7.49 13.36 9.69
CA LEU A 80 -8.49 12.30 9.53
C LEU A 80 -8.39 11.32 10.71
N HIS A 81 -9.48 11.18 11.46
CA HIS A 81 -9.63 10.11 12.44
C HIS A 81 -10.69 9.10 11.99
N ILE A 82 -10.35 7.83 12.03
CA ILE A 82 -11.28 6.72 11.82
C ILE A 82 -11.52 6.04 13.18
N ASP A 83 -12.69 6.32 13.77
CA ASP A 83 -13.14 5.69 15.01
C ASP A 83 -13.72 4.31 14.70
N ARG A 84 -13.07 3.30 15.27
CA ARG A 84 -13.47 1.90 15.15
C ARG A 84 -13.09 1.17 16.42
N ASN A 85 -13.94 0.24 16.86
CA ASN A 85 -13.65 -0.59 18.02
C ASN A 85 -12.59 -1.66 17.69
N ASP A 86 -11.36 -1.20 17.46
CA ASP A 86 -10.18 -1.99 17.16
C ASP A 86 -9.05 -1.55 18.11
N SER A 87 -8.46 -2.53 18.80
CA SER A 87 -7.35 -2.27 19.72
C SER A 87 -6.06 -1.89 19.01
N ASN A 88 -5.86 -2.30 17.76
CA ASN A 88 -4.64 -1.96 17.02
C ASN A 88 -4.75 -0.55 16.44
N ASN A 89 -4.31 0.44 17.21
CA ASN A 89 -4.44 1.85 16.86
C ASN A 89 -3.29 2.29 15.96
N VAL A 90 -3.58 3.13 14.98
CA VAL A 90 -2.58 3.66 14.02
C VAL A 90 -2.46 5.17 14.19
N PHE A 91 -1.26 5.69 13.98
CA PHE A 91 -0.99 7.11 13.84
C PHE A 91 -0.04 7.33 12.66
N SER A 92 -0.22 8.42 11.92
CA SER A 92 0.75 8.82 10.90
C SER A 92 0.75 10.33 10.68
N VAL A 93 1.94 10.88 10.42
CA VAL A 93 2.11 12.25 9.89
C VAL A 93 2.62 12.14 8.48
N ASN A 94 1.98 12.85 7.56
CA ASN A 94 2.15 12.70 6.13
C ASN A 94 2.50 14.05 5.53
N PHE A 95 3.46 14.11 4.62
CA PHE A 95 3.88 15.34 3.95
C PHE A 95 3.82 15.16 2.44
N ARG A 96 3.35 16.19 1.72
CA ARG A 96 3.49 16.25 0.26
C ARG A 96 4.91 16.70 -0.08
N THR A 97 5.70 15.84 -0.71
CA THR A 97 7.15 16.04 -0.94
C THR A 97 7.46 15.85 -2.42
N THR A 98 7.72 16.96 -3.13
CA THR A 98 7.88 16.95 -4.59
C THR A 98 9.33 17.23 -5.01
N PRO A 99 10.15 16.20 -5.27
CA PRO A 99 11.49 16.37 -5.83
C PRO A 99 11.47 16.91 -7.27
N PHE A 100 12.55 17.60 -7.66
CA PHE A 100 12.78 18.11 -9.02
C PHE A 100 14.11 17.62 -9.62
N ASP A 101 14.66 16.57 -9.03
CA ASP A 101 15.84 15.84 -9.46
C ASP A 101 15.75 14.40 -8.93
N SER A 102 16.70 13.56 -9.32
CA SER A 102 16.77 12.16 -8.88
C SER A 102 17.82 11.95 -7.79
N THR A 103 18.11 12.97 -6.98
CA THR A 103 19.09 12.85 -5.88
C THR A 103 18.63 11.97 -4.73
N GLY A 104 17.34 11.62 -4.70
CA GLY A 104 16.75 10.87 -3.58
C GLY A 104 16.49 11.74 -2.35
N LEU A 105 16.51 13.07 -2.49
CA LEU A 105 16.34 14.01 -1.39
C LEU A 105 15.20 13.63 -0.41
N PRO A 106 13.93 13.43 -0.84
CA PRO A 106 12.87 13.10 0.11
C PRO A 106 13.11 11.79 0.85
N HIS A 107 13.75 10.81 0.21
CA HIS A 107 14.08 9.51 0.80
C HIS A 107 15.22 9.63 1.83
N ILE A 108 16.28 10.36 1.50
CA ILE A 108 17.37 10.62 2.45
C ILE A 108 16.87 11.45 3.63
N LEU A 109 15.95 12.38 3.42
CA LEU A 109 15.35 13.14 4.49
C LEU A 109 14.49 12.25 5.39
N GLU A 110 13.75 11.30 4.82
CA GLU A 110 12.96 10.34 5.58
C GLU A 110 13.79 9.53 6.57
N HIS A 111 14.95 9.04 6.14
CA HIS A 111 15.92 8.43 7.05
C HIS A 111 16.48 9.45 8.06
N SER A 112 16.89 10.63 7.58
CA SER A 112 17.63 11.60 8.40
C SER A 112 16.80 12.20 9.54
N VAL A 113 15.48 12.36 9.38
CA VAL A 113 14.62 12.86 10.47
C VAL A 113 14.51 11.86 11.63
N LEU A 114 14.71 10.56 11.35
CA LEU A 114 14.67 9.47 12.32
C LEU A 114 16.01 9.24 13.04
N CYS A 115 17.06 10.00 12.71
CA CYS A 115 18.38 9.92 13.35
C CYS A 115 18.49 10.69 14.68
N GLY A 116 17.48 11.49 15.02
CA GLY A 116 17.44 12.23 16.28
C GLY A 116 16.74 13.58 16.14
N SER A 117 16.14 14.03 17.23
CA SER A 117 15.37 15.28 17.29
C SER A 117 15.77 16.15 18.48
N GLU A 118 15.18 17.33 18.62
CA GLU A 118 15.46 18.25 19.72
C GLU A 118 15.18 17.61 21.09
N ARG A 119 14.02 16.95 21.24
CA ARG A 119 13.63 16.27 22.49
C ARG A 119 14.32 14.94 22.69
N PHE A 120 14.62 14.23 21.59
CA PHE A 120 15.27 12.93 21.61
C PHE A 120 16.60 13.00 20.83
N PRO A 121 17.63 13.68 21.37
CA PRO A 121 18.87 13.98 20.64
C PRO A 121 19.82 12.78 20.54
N VAL A 122 19.39 11.62 21.05
CA VAL A 122 20.09 10.36 20.91
C VAL A 122 20.12 9.94 19.45
N ARG A 123 21.23 9.35 19.00
CA ARG A 123 21.36 8.79 17.64
C ARG A 123 20.32 7.69 17.43
N ASP A 124 19.67 7.63 16.27
CA ASP A 124 18.72 6.56 15.90
C ASP A 124 17.62 6.25 16.94
N PRO A 125 16.82 7.21 17.44
CA PRO A 125 15.71 6.94 18.35
C PRO A 125 14.74 5.88 17.81
N PHE A 126 14.47 5.92 16.50
CA PHE A 126 13.57 5.01 15.81
C PHE A 126 13.95 3.55 16.02
N PHE A 127 15.19 3.17 15.65
CA PHE A 127 15.67 1.78 15.80
C PHE A 127 15.74 1.36 17.27
N LYS A 128 16.06 2.28 18.17
CA LYS A 128 16.11 2.03 19.61
C LYS A 128 14.74 1.72 20.21
N MET A 129 13.67 2.27 19.64
CA MET A 129 12.32 1.99 20.10
C MET A 129 11.84 0.58 19.76
N LEU A 130 12.40 -0.09 18.75
CA LEU A 130 12.04 -1.46 18.40
C LEU A 130 12.16 -2.44 19.58
N ASN A 131 13.10 -2.18 20.51
CA ASN A 131 13.32 -2.99 21.71
C ASN A 131 12.72 -2.39 23.00
N ARG A 132 11.99 -1.27 22.90
CA ARG A 132 11.42 -0.50 24.03
C ARG A 132 9.90 -0.32 23.92
N SER A 133 9.33 -0.86 22.85
CA SER A 133 7.96 -0.70 22.41
C SER A 133 7.31 -2.08 22.18
N LEU A 134 5.98 -2.12 22.21
CA LEU A 134 5.17 -3.25 21.76
C LEU A 134 4.44 -2.91 20.46
N ALA A 135 5.04 -2.05 19.64
CA ALA A 135 4.47 -1.66 18.37
C ALA A 135 4.18 -2.88 17.52
N THR A 136 2.97 -2.91 16.96
CA THR A 136 2.58 -3.87 15.93
C THR A 136 3.12 -3.47 14.56
N PHE A 137 3.52 -2.20 14.39
CA PHE A 137 4.18 -1.69 13.20
C PHE A 137 4.92 -0.38 13.54
N MET A 138 6.13 -0.22 13.02
CA MET A 138 6.88 1.04 13.03
C MET A 138 7.66 1.11 11.73
N ASN A 139 7.40 2.12 10.91
CA ASN A 139 8.17 2.34 9.69
C ASN A 139 7.99 3.79 9.19
N ALA A 140 8.67 4.13 8.11
CA ALA A 140 8.44 5.31 7.30
C ALA A 140 8.57 4.93 5.81
N MET A 141 7.95 5.70 4.92
CA MET A 141 7.99 5.43 3.48
C MET A 141 8.05 6.72 2.68
N THR A 142 8.82 6.69 1.60
CA THR A 142 8.83 7.74 0.58
C THR A 142 8.14 7.25 -0.69
N GLY A 143 6.99 7.84 -1.00
CA GLY A 143 6.29 7.68 -2.27
C GLY A 143 6.90 8.55 -3.38
N PRO A 144 6.24 8.62 -4.55
CA PRO A 144 6.73 9.44 -5.66
C PRO A 144 6.61 10.96 -5.38
N ASP A 145 5.71 11.36 -4.49
CA ASP A 145 5.35 12.75 -4.22
C ASP A 145 4.83 13.01 -2.79
N TYR A 146 5.01 12.04 -1.90
CA TYR A 146 4.68 12.15 -0.47
C TYR A 146 5.63 11.32 0.39
N THR A 147 5.75 11.68 1.67
CA THR A 147 6.45 10.89 2.69
C THR A 147 5.51 10.62 3.86
N LEU A 148 5.51 9.38 4.36
CA LEU A 148 4.63 8.87 5.41
C LEU A 148 5.44 8.38 6.61
N TYR A 149 5.00 8.71 7.83
CA TYR A 149 5.61 8.22 9.07
C TYR A 149 4.60 7.50 9.95
N PRO A 150 4.20 6.26 9.63
CA PRO A 150 3.23 5.50 10.41
C PRO A 150 3.82 4.62 11.51
N PHE A 151 3.07 4.50 12.60
CA PHE A 151 3.22 3.41 13.55
C PHE A 151 1.85 2.88 14.00
N SER A 152 1.85 1.69 14.58
CA SER A 152 0.67 1.12 15.23
C SER A 152 1.02 0.41 16.53
N SER A 153 0.11 0.46 17.50
CA SER A 153 0.27 -0.27 18.76
C SER A 153 -1.08 -0.64 19.36
N THR A 154 -1.10 -1.74 20.11
CA THR A 154 -2.25 -2.20 20.89
C THR A 154 -2.23 -1.68 22.33
N ASN A 155 -1.14 -1.03 22.75
CA ASN A 155 -0.95 -0.48 24.09
C ASN A 155 -1.01 1.05 24.04
N GLU A 156 -1.90 1.69 24.82
CA GLU A 156 -2.07 3.15 24.76
C GLU A 156 -0.82 3.89 25.24
N ILE A 157 -0.11 3.40 26.27
CA ILE A 157 1.13 4.03 26.77
C ILE A 157 2.19 4.02 25.68
N ASP A 158 2.39 2.86 25.05
CA ASP A 158 3.29 2.69 23.91
C ASP A 158 2.93 3.60 22.74
N TYR A 159 1.65 3.68 22.39
CA TYR A 159 1.15 4.58 21.35
C TYR A 159 1.49 6.04 21.65
N ARG A 160 1.36 6.50 22.90
CA ARG A 160 1.76 7.87 23.29
C ARG A 160 3.27 8.08 23.21
N ASN A 161 4.05 7.07 23.60
CA ASN A 161 5.50 7.11 23.51
C ASN A 161 5.95 7.26 22.05
N LEU A 162 5.45 6.41 21.15
CA LEU A 162 5.75 6.46 19.72
C LEU A 162 5.24 7.76 19.09
N GLN A 163 4.04 8.21 19.46
CA GLN A 163 3.49 9.50 19.02
C GLN A 163 4.46 10.64 19.32
N SER A 164 5.00 10.68 20.54
CA SER A 164 5.95 11.73 20.92
C SER A 164 7.24 11.70 20.08
N ILE A 165 7.77 10.50 19.81
CA ILE A 165 9.02 10.32 19.07
C ILE A 165 8.83 10.69 17.59
N TYR A 166 7.76 10.20 16.97
CA TYR A 166 7.47 10.47 15.56
C TYR A 166 7.19 11.95 15.31
N LEU A 167 6.40 12.61 16.17
CA LEU A 167 6.12 14.04 16.02
C LEU A 167 7.39 14.89 16.19
N ASP A 168 8.25 14.53 17.13
CA ASP A 168 9.50 15.26 17.33
C ASP A 168 10.50 15.03 16.20
N ALA A 169 10.60 13.79 15.70
CA ALA A 169 11.41 13.46 14.54
C ALA A 169 11.02 14.29 13.32
N VAL A 170 9.73 14.34 12.97
CA VAL A 170 9.31 15.03 11.74
C VAL A 170 9.33 16.56 11.85
N PHE A 171 8.95 17.13 13.00
CA PHE A 171 8.83 18.59 13.15
C PHE A 171 10.09 19.27 13.68
N ARG A 172 10.89 18.58 14.50
CA ARG A 172 12.10 19.13 15.13
C ARG A 172 13.30 18.18 15.01
N PRO A 173 13.62 17.67 13.81
CA PRO A 173 14.81 16.83 13.62
C PRO A 173 16.09 17.64 13.82
N ASN A 174 17.15 16.96 14.25
CA ASN A 174 18.47 17.60 14.36
C ASN A 174 19.13 17.82 13.00
N LEU A 175 18.88 16.92 12.03
CA LEU A 175 19.50 16.90 10.70
C LEU A 175 21.02 17.14 10.76
N LYS A 176 21.74 16.40 11.61
CA LYS A 176 23.19 16.61 11.76
C LYS A 176 23.90 16.22 10.47
N TYR A 177 24.98 16.93 10.16
CA TYR A 177 25.79 16.64 8.98
C TYR A 177 26.33 15.20 8.98
N LEU A 178 26.79 14.68 10.12
CA LEU A 178 27.26 13.29 10.21
C LEU A 178 26.15 12.26 9.97
N ASP A 179 24.91 12.55 10.36
CA ASP A 179 23.76 11.67 10.12
C ASP A 179 23.43 11.64 8.63
N PHE A 180 23.49 12.81 7.95
CA PHE A 180 23.40 12.88 6.48
C PHE A 180 24.49 12.06 5.78
N LEU A 181 25.74 12.12 6.23
CA LEU A 181 26.83 11.32 5.67
C LEU A 181 26.62 9.80 5.88
N GLN A 182 25.95 9.41 6.97
CA GLN A 182 25.59 8.02 7.23
C GLN A 182 24.45 7.56 6.32
N GLU A 183 23.32 8.24 6.39
CA GLU A 183 22.06 7.82 5.77
C GLU A 183 22.03 8.10 4.27
N GLY A 184 22.50 9.27 3.84
CA GLY A 184 22.50 9.66 2.42
C GLY A 184 23.67 9.07 1.67
N TRP A 185 24.73 9.88 1.55
CA TRP A 185 25.97 9.49 0.88
C TRP A 185 27.18 10.25 1.44
N ARG A 186 28.36 9.68 1.25
CA ARG A 186 29.65 10.32 1.56
C ARG A 186 30.78 9.74 0.72
N LEU A 187 31.85 10.51 0.60
CA LEU A 187 33.18 9.97 0.28
C LEU A 187 33.82 9.47 1.58
N GLU A 188 34.43 8.29 1.55
CA GLU A 188 35.15 7.74 2.69
C GLU A 188 36.44 7.08 2.22
N HIS A 189 37.51 7.21 3.01
CA HIS A 189 38.73 6.44 2.82
C HIS A 189 38.43 4.95 3.03
N SER A 190 38.86 4.10 2.10
CA SER A 190 38.75 2.63 2.25
C SER A 190 39.43 2.13 3.52
N ASN A 191 40.45 2.85 4.01
CA ASN A 191 41.05 2.67 5.31
C ASN A 191 41.10 4.00 6.08
N LEU A 192 40.31 4.13 7.14
CA LEU A 192 40.23 5.34 7.99
C LEU A 192 41.52 5.64 8.79
N SER A 193 42.51 4.76 8.74
CA SER A 193 43.85 4.99 9.32
C SER A 193 44.89 5.44 8.29
N ASP A 194 44.54 5.47 7.00
CA ASP A 194 45.46 5.80 5.90
C ASP A 194 44.89 6.89 4.99
N LYS A 195 45.45 8.10 5.10
CA LYS A 195 45.07 9.26 4.27
C LYS A 195 45.36 9.09 2.78
N ASN A 196 46.18 8.11 2.40
CA ASN A 196 46.51 7.82 1.01
C ASN A 196 45.66 6.67 0.44
N SER A 197 44.79 6.06 1.24
CA SER A 197 43.89 5.02 0.75
C SER A 197 42.95 5.59 -0.30
N GLU A 198 42.45 4.73 -1.18
CA GLU A 198 41.41 5.10 -2.15
C GLU A 198 40.16 5.65 -1.44
N LEU A 199 39.47 6.59 -2.11
CA LEU A 199 38.19 7.12 -1.69
C LEU A 199 37.07 6.34 -2.38
N VAL A 200 36.01 6.01 -1.65
CA VAL A 200 34.84 5.29 -2.17
C VAL A 200 33.54 5.97 -1.76
N PHE A 201 32.45 5.73 -2.50
CA PHE A 201 31.11 6.12 -2.06
C PHE A 201 30.59 5.15 -1.00
N LYS A 202 29.97 5.71 0.05
CA LYS A 202 29.23 4.97 1.08
C LYS A 202 27.96 5.73 1.47
N GLY A 203 26.95 5.03 1.98
CA GLY A 203 25.69 5.61 2.44
C GLY A 203 24.61 4.52 2.56
N VAL A 204 23.62 4.70 3.44
CA VAL A 204 22.52 3.73 3.59
C VAL A 204 21.62 3.75 2.35
N VAL A 205 21.01 4.90 2.07
CA VAL A 205 20.11 5.10 0.91
C VAL A 205 20.86 4.90 -0.40
N TYR A 206 22.12 5.33 -0.49
CA TYR A 206 22.95 5.05 -1.67
C TYR A 206 23.01 3.54 -2.00
N ASN A 207 23.30 2.70 -1.00
CA ASN A 207 23.40 1.25 -1.20
C ASN A 207 22.03 0.59 -1.36
N GLU A 208 21.01 1.08 -0.65
CA GLU A 208 19.63 0.64 -0.81
C GLU A 208 19.16 0.83 -2.25
N MET A 209 19.34 2.02 -2.82
CA MET A 209 18.92 2.30 -4.19
C MET A 209 19.76 1.56 -5.23
N LYS A 210 21.04 1.27 -4.96
CA LYS A 210 21.83 0.34 -5.79
C LYS A 210 21.23 -1.07 -5.78
N GLY A 211 20.73 -1.54 -4.64
CA GLY A 211 20.02 -2.81 -4.51
C GLY A 211 18.64 -2.77 -5.17
N ALA A 212 17.86 -1.71 -4.98
CA ALA A 212 16.55 -1.56 -5.63
C ALA A 212 16.68 -1.59 -7.17
N PHE A 213 17.69 -0.92 -7.73
CA PHE A 213 17.99 -0.94 -9.16
C PHE A 213 18.88 -2.10 -9.61
N SER A 214 19.14 -3.11 -8.77
CA SER A 214 19.62 -4.40 -9.27
C SER A 214 18.50 -5.21 -9.91
N GLU A 215 17.25 -4.98 -9.49
CA GLU A 215 16.07 -5.64 -10.03
C GLU A 215 15.62 -4.99 -11.34
N ASN A 216 15.63 -5.77 -12.42
CA ASN A 216 15.22 -5.31 -13.75
C ASN A 216 13.76 -4.80 -13.78
N SER A 217 12.86 -5.41 -13.00
CA SER A 217 11.47 -4.96 -12.90
C SER A 217 11.33 -3.57 -12.26
N ALA A 218 12.15 -3.27 -11.25
CA ALA A 218 12.17 -1.95 -10.61
C ALA A 218 12.71 -0.87 -11.55
N VAL A 219 13.79 -1.17 -12.28
CA VAL A 219 14.33 -0.27 -13.33
C VAL A 219 13.26 0.00 -14.39
N PHE A 220 12.60 -1.05 -14.88
CA PHE A 220 11.56 -0.94 -15.90
C PHE A 220 10.36 -0.12 -15.41
N GLY A 221 9.86 -0.41 -14.21
CA GLY A 221 8.74 0.31 -13.61
C GLY A 221 9.04 1.79 -13.40
N GLN A 222 10.20 2.10 -12.81
CA GLN A 222 10.61 3.48 -12.55
C GLN A 222 10.78 4.28 -13.85
N LYS A 223 11.47 3.72 -14.86
CA LYS A 223 11.66 4.42 -16.14
C LYS A 223 10.34 4.56 -16.91
N PHE A 224 9.42 3.59 -16.80
CA PHE A 224 8.09 3.68 -17.41
C PHE A 224 7.33 4.86 -16.81
N PHE A 225 7.31 4.92 -15.48
CA PHE A 225 6.67 5.97 -14.70
C PHE A 225 7.23 7.36 -15.04
N ASN A 226 8.56 7.50 -15.07
CA ASN A 226 9.20 8.77 -15.44
C ASN A 226 8.90 9.21 -16.88
N LYS A 227 8.76 8.27 -17.81
CA LYS A 227 8.50 8.60 -19.22
C LYS A 227 7.03 8.93 -19.49
N ILE A 228 6.08 8.28 -18.81
CA ILE A 228 4.66 8.57 -19.01
C ILE A 228 4.21 9.88 -18.36
N LEU A 229 4.92 10.32 -17.30
CA LEU A 229 4.64 11.54 -16.53
C LEU A 229 5.86 12.47 -16.42
N PRO A 230 6.36 13.05 -17.54
CA PRO A 230 7.65 13.72 -17.56
C PRO A 230 7.65 15.18 -17.07
N ASP A 231 6.49 15.83 -16.91
CA ASP A 231 6.41 17.29 -16.81
C ASP A 231 6.69 17.86 -15.41
N HIS A 232 6.69 17.03 -14.36
CA HIS A 232 6.85 17.44 -12.95
C HIS A 232 7.59 16.36 -12.14
N THR A 233 7.40 16.33 -10.81
CA THR A 233 8.01 15.41 -9.83
C THR A 233 8.07 13.93 -10.26
N TYR A 234 7.07 13.45 -10.99
CA TYR A 234 7.00 12.06 -11.44
C TYR A 234 8.00 11.72 -12.55
N GLY A 235 8.61 12.71 -13.18
CA GLY A 235 9.70 12.54 -14.15
C GLY A 235 11.04 12.14 -13.51
N TYR A 236 11.13 12.15 -12.18
CA TYR A 236 12.35 11.90 -11.42
C TYR A 236 12.26 10.64 -10.54
N VAL A 237 13.40 10.19 -10.00
CA VAL A 237 13.46 9.07 -9.07
C VAL A 237 13.44 9.59 -7.64
N SER A 238 12.27 9.61 -6.99
CA SER A 238 12.13 10.13 -5.61
C SER A 238 12.96 9.35 -4.58
N GLY A 239 13.14 8.05 -4.78
CA GLY A 239 14.03 7.20 -3.96
C GLY A 239 15.51 7.51 -4.14
N GLY A 240 15.90 8.08 -5.29
CA GLY A 240 17.27 8.40 -5.66
C GLY A 240 17.84 7.47 -6.75
N ASP A 241 18.31 8.05 -7.86
CA ASP A 241 19.14 7.34 -8.83
C ASP A 241 20.57 7.27 -8.27
N PRO A 242 21.19 6.09 -8.13
CA PRO A 242 22.54 5.96 -7.59
C PRO A 242 23.59 6.86 -8.24
N LEU A 243 23.43 7.20 -9.51
CA LEU A 243 24.37 8.11 -10.19
C LEU A 243 24.13 9.59 -9.81
N ASP A 244 22.93 9.95 -9.37
CA ASP A 244 22.54 11.32 -9.02
C ASP A 244 22.60 11.58 -7.51
N ILE A 245 22.41 10.56 -6.66
CA ILE A 245 22.50 10.67 -5.18
C ILE A 245 23.77 11.42 -4.74
N PRO A 246 24.98 11.12 -5.27
CA PRO A 246 26.19 11.81 -4.87
C PRO A 246 26.23 13.31 -5.16
N SER A 247 25.25 13.89 -5.84
CA SER A 247 25.16 15.34 -6.05
C SER A 247 24.40 16.09 -4.95
N LEU A 248 23.68 15.37 -4.07
CA LEU A 248 22.92 15.98 -2.98
C LEU A 248 23.84 16.63 -1.94
N THR A 249 23.50 17.83 -1.47
CA THR A 249 24.19 18.46 -0.34
C THR A 249 23.35 18.40 0.95
N HIS A 250 24.02 18.50 2.09
CA HIS A 250 23.34 18.61 3.39
C HIS A 250 22.47 19.86 3.49
N GLU A 251 22.88 20.97 2.86
CA GLU A 251 22.09 22.20 2.82
C GLU A 251 20.78 22.01 2.07
N ASP A 252 20.79 21.28 0.94
CA ASP A 252 19.57 20.94 0.19
C ASP A 252 18.60 20.15 1.06
N LEU A 253 19.11 19.17 1.83
CA LEU A 253 18.33 18.37 2.78
C LEU A 253 17.63 19.24 3.83
N VAL A 254 18.38 20.16 4.47
CA VAL A 254 17.86 21.06 5.51
C VAL A 254 16.84 22.04 4.93
N ASN A 255 17.12 22.61 3.75
CA ASN A 255 16.23 23.54 3.08
C ASN A 255 14.93 22.87 2.62
N PHE A 256 15.02 21.62 2.15
CA PHE A 256 13.84 20.84 1.79
C PHE A 256 12.98 20.51 3.01
N HIS A 257 13.58 20.12 4.15
CA HIS A 257 12.83 19.93 5.40
C HIS A 257 12.10 21.21 5.78
N LYS A 258 12.82 22.33 5.89
CA LYS A 258 12.23 23.64 6.22
C LYS A 258 11.08 24.03 5.31
N LYS A 259 11.18 23.69 4.02
CA LYS A 259 10.15 23.97 3.02
C LYS A 259 8.97 23.00 3.11
N TYR A 260 9.18 21.69 3.12
CA TYR A 260 8.11 20.70 2.93
C TYR A 260 7.52 20.13 4.24
N TYR A 261 8.23 20.23 5.38
CA TYR A 261 7.81 19.64 6.67
C TYR A 261 7.06 20.64 7.57
N HIS A 262 6.61 21.76 7.00
CA HIS A 262 5.75 22.72 7.70
C HIS A 262 4.34 22.14 7.91
N PRO A 263 3.69 22.32 9.08
CA PRO A 263 2.35 21.76 9.35
C PRO A 263 1.26 22.11 8.33
N SER A 264 1.28 23.31 7.75
CA SER A 264 0.36 23.70 6.66
C SER A 264 0.42 22.78 5.42
N ASN A 265 1.52 22.06 5.20
CA ASN A 265 1.71 21.07 4.13
C ASN A 265 1.53 19.62 4.63
N ALA A 266 1.30 19.44 5.93
CA ALA A 266 1.19 18.13 6.57
C ALA A 266 -0.26 17.69 6.71
N ARG A 267 -0.45 16.38 6.88
CA ARG A 267 -1.73 15.74 7.15
C ARG A 267 -1.54 14.68 8.23
N ILE A 268 -2.49 14.55 9.15
CA ILE A 268 -2.39 13.59 10.26
C ILE A 268 -3.51 12.55 10.19
N PHE A 269 -3.13 11.28 10.17
CA PHE A 269 -4.06 10.17 10.24
C PHE A 269 -4.03 9.51 11.62
N SER A 270 -5.19 9.10 12.12
CA SER A 270 -5.27 8.13 13.21
C SER A 270 -6.46 7.19 13.08
N TYR A 271 -6.32 6.01 13.64
CA TYR A 271 -7.33 4.95 13.59
C TYR A 271 -7.38 4.19 14.92
N GLY A 272 -8.57 3.72 15.28
CA GLY A 272 -8.79 2.76 16.37
C GLY A 272 -9.65 3.34 17.48
N ASN A 273 -9.53 2.75 18.67
CA ASN A 273 -10.39 3.02 19.83
C ASN A 273 -9.75 3.87 20.94
N PHE A 274 -8.52 4.35 20.78
CA PHE A 274 -7.88 5.23 21.77
C PHE A 274 -8.52 6.62 21.80
N ASN A 275 -8.37 7.29 22.95
CA ASN A 275 -8.98 8.60 23.14
C ASN A 275 -8.34 9.66 22.21
N LEU A 276 -9.09 10.09 21.19
CA LEU A 276 -8.68 11.10 20.22
C LEU A 276 -8.41 12.48 20.85
N ASP A 277 -9.15 12.90 21.88
CA ASP A 277 -8.92 14.20 22.53
C ASP A 277 -7.50 14.32 23.09
N LYS A 278 -6.99 13.25 23.70
CA LYS A 278 -5.60 13.19 24.17
C LYS A 278 -4.60 13.30 23.02
N THR A 279 -4.91 12.70 21.87
CA THR A 279 -4.05 12.78 20.67
C THR A 279 -4.02 14.19 20.11
N MET A 280 -5.20 14.78 19.86
CA MET A 280 -5.30 16.13 19.30
C MET A 280 -4.71 17.17 20.25
N GLY A 281 -5.00 17.08 21.56
CA GLY A 281 -4.41 17.94 22.59
C GLY A 281 -2.89 17.90 22.57
N TYR A 282 -2.31 16.70 22.61
CA TYR A 282 -0.86 16.54 22.56
C TYR A 282 -0.23 17.14 21.28
N VAL A 283 -0.81 16.83 20.12
CA VAL A 283 -0.34 17.34 18.82
C VAL A 283 -0.40 18.87 18.77
N HIS A 284 -1.51 19.47 19.22
CA HIS A 284 -1.69 20.91 19.23
C HIS A 284 -0.74 21.62 20.19
N GLU A 285 -0.75 21.22 21.46
CA GLU A 285 0.02 21.89 22.52
C GLU A 285 1.53 21.77 22.28
N GLN A 286 2.02 20.59 21.89
CA GLN A 286 3.45 20.34 21.78
C GLN A 286 4.08 20.78 20.47
N TYR A 287 3.28 20.91 19.39
CA TYR A 287 3.81 21.19 18.06
C TYR A 287 3.01 22.26 17.33
N LEU A 288 1.73 22.02 17.00
CA LEU A 288 1.04 22.87 16.01
C LEU A 288 0.77 24.31 16.49
N SER A 289 0.67 24.54 17.81
CA SER A 289 0.46 25.87 18.39
C SER A 289 1.64 26.83 18.21
N GLN A 290 2.82 26.32 17.81
CA GLN A 290 4.04 27.11 17.60
C GLN A 290 4.21 27.59 16.16
N PHE A 291 3.30 27.22 15.25
CA PHE A 291 3.40 27.53 13.82
C PHE A 291 2.28 28.45 13.37
N ASP A 292 2.65 29.46 12.58
CA ASP A 292 1.70 30.25 11.79
C ASP A 292 1.36 29.53 10.48
N ARG A 293 0.18 29.83 9.93
CA ARG A 293 -0.21 29.31 8.62
C ARG A 293 0.67 29.87 7.51
N ILE A 294 1.04 29.01 6.58
CA ILE A 294 1.66 29.37 5.30
C ILE A 294 0.81 28.86 4.14
N ASP A 295 1.08 29.31 2.93
CA ASP A 295 0.49 28.76 1.71
C ASP A 295 1.29 27.55 1.20
N PRO A 296 0.75 26.32 1.24
CA PRO A 296 1.41 25.11 0.75
C PRO A 296 1.23 24.90 -0.77
N SER A 297 0.78 25.91 -1.53
CA SER A 297 0.53 25.79 -2.98
C SER A 297 1.76 25.34 -3.78
N TYR A 298 2.98 25.65 -3.32
CA TYR A 298 4.24 25.26 -3.97
C TYR A 298 4.46 23.74 -4.05
N SER A 299 3.81 22.94 -3.21
CA SER A 299 3.93 21.48 -3.23
C SER A 299 2.82 20.82 -4.05
N VAL A 300 1.82 21.57 -4.52
CA VAL A 300 0.73 21.04 -5.34
C VAL A 300 1.28 20.60 -6.68
N ILE A 301 1.05 19.34 -7.03
CA ILE A 301 1.46 18.78 -8.31
C ILE A 301 0.39 19.10 -9.33
N PRO A 302 0.69 19.72 -10.49
CA PRO A 302 -0.29 20.00 -11.54
C PRO A 302 -0.72 18.71 -12.27
N ALA A 303 -1.84 18.78 -13.00
CA ALA A 303 -2.23 17.69 -13.89
C ALA A 303 -1.25 17.58 -15.07
N GLN A 304 -0.94 16.35 -15.48
CA GLN A 304 -0.07 16.08 -16.62
C GLN A 304 -0.76 16.50 -17.92
N LYS A 305 -0.03 17.27 -18.74
CA LYS A 305 -0.53 17.65 -20.05
C LYS A 305 -0.64 16.42 -20.95
N ARG A 306 -1.84 16.20 -21.50
CA ARG A 306 -2.11 15.06 -22.38
C ARG A 306 -1.35 15.16 -23.69
N TRP A 307 -0.70 14.07 -24.09
CA TRP A 307 -0.01 13.99 -25.37
C TRP A 307 -0.99 13.96 -26.55
N THR A 308 -0.53 14.48 -27.68
CA THR A 308 -1.26 14.44 -28.96
C THR A 308 -0.94 13.22 -29.81
N LYS A 309 0.13 12.49 -29.46
CA LYS A 309 0.57 11.27 -30.14
C LYS A 309 1.12 10.26 -29.13
N ALA A 310 0.89 8.97 -29.43
CA ALA A 310 1.50 7.89 -28.67
C ALA A 310 3.02 7.95 -28.77
N GLN A 311 3.69 7.55 -27.69
CA GLN A 311 5.14 7.52 -27.59
C GLN A 311 5.66 6.08 -27.51
N ARG A 312 6.90 5.90 -27.96
CA ARG A 312 7.63 4.63 -27.85
C ARG A 312 8.98 4.91 -27.20
N SER A 313 9.42 4.00 -26.34
CA SER A 313 10.73 4.05 -25.71
C SER A 313 11.33 2.65 -25.61
N HIS A 314 12.66 2.58 -25.62
CA HIS A 314 13.40 1.34 -25.40
C HIS A 314 14.50 1.61 -24.38
N ILE A 315 14.68 0.69 -23.42
CA ILE A 315 15.76 0.76 -22.43
C ILE A 315 16.52 -0.57 -22.40
N GLN A 316 17.74 -0.53 -21.87
CA GLN A 316 18.54 -1.73 -21.62
C GLN A 316 18.38 -2.18 -20.17
N SER A 317 18.63 -3.46 -19.90
CA SER A 317 18.61 -4.04 -18.56
C SER A 317 19.83 -4.92 -18.29
N ARG A 318 19.98 -5.36 -17.04
CA ARG A 318 20.97 -6.39 -16.71
C ARG A 318 20.61 -7.70 -17.40
N PHE A 319 21.63 -8.46 -17.76
CA PHE A 319 21.49 -9.84 -18.19
C PHE A 319 21.47 -10.77 -16.97
N ASP A 320 20.42 -11.57 -16.82
CA ASP A 320 20.32 -12.56 -15.75
C ASP A 320 20.95 -13.89 -16.19
N ASN A 321 22.17 -14.18 -15.71
CA ASN A 321 22.87 -15.42 -16.05
C ASN A 321 22.17 -16.70 -15.57
N MET A 322 21.22 -16.60 -14.62
CA MET A 322 20.48 -17.72 -14.05
C MET A 322 19.05 -17.83 -14.63
N GLY A 323 18.66 -16.89 -15.49
CA GLY A 323 17.32 -16.79 -16.06
C GLY A 323 17.12 -17.55 -17.37
N ALA A 324 16.10 -17.15 -18.13
CA ALA A 324 15.85 -17.66 -19.47
C ALA A 324 17.00 -17.32 -20.45
N PRO A 325 17.08 -17.92 -21.64
CA PRO A 325 18.03 -17.46 -22.67
C PRO A 325 17.92 -15.95 -22.93
N ILE A 326 19.03 -15.28 -23.25
CA ILE A 326 19.11 -13.82 -23.41
C ILE A 326 18.07 -13.28 -24.39
N GLU A 327 17.77 -14.04 -25.45
CA GLU A 327 16.79 -13.70 -26.48
C GLU A 327 15.36 -13.68 -25.95
N ARG A 328 15.11 -14.28 -24.79
CA ARG A 328 13.81 -14.31 -24.13
C ARG A 328 13.71 -13.37 -22.94
N GLN A 329 14.80 -12.86 -22.36
CA GLN A 329 14.75 -11.98 -21.19
C GLN A 329 14.30 -10.53 -21.49
N ASN A 330 13.38 -10.37 -22.43
CA ASN A 330 12.86 -9.06 -22.79
C ASN A 330 11.55 -8.76 -22.05
N GLN A 331 11.19 -7.48 -22.01
CA GLN A 331 9.91 -7.03 -21.47
C GLN A 331 9.29 -5.98 -22.38
N ILE A 332 7.96 -5.91 -22.36
CA ILE A 332 7.17 -4.86 -23.01
C ILE A 332 6.08 -4.38 -22.05
N ALA A 333 5.80 -3.09 -22.05
CA ALA A 333 4.66 -2.49 -21.38
C ALA A 333 3.95 -1.53 -22.33
N ILE A 334 2.64 -1.67 -22.41
CA ILE A 334 1.75 -0.75 -23.13
C ILE A 334 0.83 -0.15 -22.08
N GLY A 335 0.98 1.14 -21.82
CA GLY A 335 0.16 1.82 -20.82
C GLY A 335 -0.39 3.15 -21.29
N TYR A 336 -1.42 3.57 -20.58
CA TYR A 336 -2.19 4.78 -20.83
C TYR A 336 -2.29 5.57 -19.54
N LEU A 337 -2.14 6.88 -19.66
CA LEU A 337 -2.51 7.78 -18.59
C LEU A 337 -4.04 7.86 -18.53
N MET A 338 -4.63 7.66 -17.35
CA MET A 338 -6.06 7.47 -17.14
C MET A 338 -6.72 8.73 -16.56
N THR A 339 -7.30 8.67 -15.36
CA THR A 339 -8.04 9.78 -14.75
C THR A 339 -7.21 10.49 -13.68
N ASP A 340 -7.58 11.73 -13.35
CA ASP A 340 -7.13 12.35 -12.10
C ASP A 340 -7.74 11.54 -10.94
N ILE A 341 -6.91 11.14 -9.98
CA ILE A 341 -7.28 10.32 -8.83
C ILE A 341 -8.40 10.97 -7.99
N THR A 342 -8.48 12.30 -8.02
CA THR A 342 -9.53 13.05 -7.31
C THR A 342 -10.92 12.82 -7.89
N ASP A 343 -11.03 12.32 -9.13
CA ASP A 343 -12.27 11.74 -9.63
C ASP A 343 -12.43 10.31 -9.07
N VAL A 344 -12.99 10.25 -7.86
CA VAL A 344 -13.16 9.01 -7.09
C VAL A 344 -13.97 7.96 -7.85
N TYR A 345 -15.01 8.36 -8.59
CA TYR A 345 -15.86 7.41 -9.29
C TYR A 345 -15.17 6.88 -10.55
N GLU A 346 -14.52 7.75 -11.34
CA GLU A 346 -13.74 7.27 -12.49
C GLU A 346 -12.56 6.40 -12.06
N SER A 347 -11.88 6.73 -10.95
CA SER A 347 -10.79 5.90 -10.41
C SER A 347 -11.29 4.52 -9.99
N PHE A 348 -12.43 4.45 -9.29
CA PHE A 348 -13.10 3.18 -8.98
C PHE A 348 -13.48 2.40 -10.24
N LEU A 349 -14.02 3.08 -11.24
CA LEU A 349 -14.38 2.47 -12.52
C LEU A 349 -13.17 1.88 -13.25
N MET A 350 -12.02 2.56 -13.22
CA MET A 350 -10.78 2.05 -13.80
C MET A 350 -10.23 0.84 -13.05
N TYR A 351 -10.40 0.79 -11.73
CA TYR A 351 -10.09 -0.40 -10.95
C TYR A 351 -10.97 -1.60 -11.39
N ILE A 352 -12.30 -1.42 -11.50
CA ILE A 352 -13.20 -2.46 -12.04
C ILE A 352 -12.78 -2.89 -13.46
N MET A 353 -12.47 -1.90 -14.31
CA MET A 353 -12.05 -2.15 -15.68
C MET A 353 -10.78 -2.99 -15.73
N SER A 354 -9.82 -2.72 -14.84
CA SER A 354 -8.58 -3.49 -14.73
C SER A 354 -8.83 -4.94 -14.33
N GLU A 355 -9.72 -5.18 -13.36
CA GLU A 355 -10.11 -6.54 -12.98
C GLU A 355 -10.69 -7.32 -14.17
N LEU A 356 -11.60 -6.70 -14.93
CA LEU A 356 -12.24 -7.32 -16.09
C LEU A 356 -11.30 -7.55 -17.29
N LEU A 357 -10.33 -6.65 -17.48
CA LEU A 357 -9.43 -6.69 -18.62
C LEU A 357 -8.23 -7.62 -18.40
N VAL A 358 -7.73 -7.75 -17.17
CA VAL A 358 -6.43 -8.39 -16.89
C VAL A 358 -6.52 -9.61 -15.97
N LYS A 359 -7.43 -9.60 -14.97
CA LYS A 359 -7.37 -10.55 -13.86
C LYS A 359 -8.10 -11.86 -14.16
N GLY A 360 -7.40 -12.95 -13.94
CA GLY A 360 -7.93 -14.30 -14.09
C GLY A 360 -8.13 -14.74 -15.54
N PRO A 361 -8.37 -16.05 -15.75
CA PRO A 361 -8.48 -16.67 -17.07
C PRO A 361 -9.71 -16.24 -17.87
N ASN A 362 -10.66 -15.56 -17.22
CA ASN A 362 -11.86 -15.03 -17.88
C ASN A 362 -11.66 -13.64 -18.49
N SER A 363 -10.59 -12.94 -18.15
CA SER A 363 -10.31 -11.60 -18.65
C SER A 363 -9.81 -11.58 -20.10
N TYR A 364 -9.98 -10.42 -20.75
CA TYR A 364 -9.67 -10.24 -22.17
C TYR A 364 -8.19 -10.38 -22.49
N PHE A 365 -7.32 -9.69 -21.75
CA PHE A 365 -5.87 -9.75 -21.99
C PHE A 365 -5.27 -11.09 -21.57
N TYR A 366 -5.85 -11.78 -20.58
CA TYR A 366 -5.35 -13.11 -20.24
C TYR A 366 -5.57 -14.08 -21.41
N LYS A 367 -6.78 -14.09 -21.98
CA LYS A 367 -7.12 -14.93 -23.14
C LYS A 367 -6.29 -14.61 -24.38
N SER A 368 -5.97 -13.34 -24.61
CA SER A 368 -5.27 -12.91 -25.83
C SER A 368 -3.74 -12.91 -25.71
N LEU A 369 -3.19 -12.70 -24.52
CA LEU A 369 -1.73 -12.55 -24.30
C LEU A 369 -1.10 -13.67 -23.46
N ILE A 370 -1.82 -14.26 -22.51
CA ILE A 370 -1.25 -15.27 -21.59
C ILE A 370 -1.52 -16.69 -22.10
N GLU A 371 -2.78 -17.03 -22.37
CA GLU A 371 -3.15 -18.37 -22.83
C GLU A 371 -2.44 -18.83 -24.12
N PRO A 372 -2.19 -17.96 -25.12
CA PRO A 372 -1.46 -18.36 -26.33
C PRO A 372 0.04 -18.62 -26.08
N ASN A 373 0.51 -18.40 -24.84
CA ASN A 373 1.89 -18.66 -24.40
C ASN A 373 2.95 -17.91 -25.22
N ILE A 374 2.68 -16.64 -25.56
CA ILE A 374 3.63 -15.78 -26.29
C ILE A 374 4.71 -15.16 -25.40
N SER A 375 4.57 -15.29 -24.07
CA SER A 375 5.44 -14.71 -23.05
C SER A 375 5.43 -15.59 -21.79
N GLY A 376 6.33 -15.38 -20.84
CA GLY A 376 6.33 -16.08 -19.55
C GLY A 376 5.26 -15.59 -18.57
N GLY A 377 4.58 -14.47 -18.88
CA GLY A 377 3.50 -13.95 -18.09
C GLY A 377 3.44 -12.42 -18.08
N TYR A 378 2.55 -11.89 -17.25
CA TYR A 378 2.51 -10.47 -16.96
C TYR A 378 3.75 -10.02 -16.19
N ASN A 379 4.23 -8.80 -16.45
CA ASN A 379 5.25 -8.16 -15.61
C ASN A 379 4.61 -7.34 -14.47
N GLN A 380 5.44 -6.83 -13.55
CA GLN A 380 5.01 -6.13 -12.33
C GLN A 380 4.23 -4.83 -12.57
N LEU A 381 4.29 -4.23 -13.77
CA LEU A 381 3.53 -3.01 -14.08
C LEU A 381 2.06 -3.29 -14.39
N THR A 382 1.69 -4.54 -14.69
CA THR A 382 0.37 -4.87 -15.25
C THR A 382 -0.76 -4.62 -14.25
N GLY A 383 -1.71 -3.77 -14.65
CA GLY A 383 -2.89 -3.42 -13.86
C GLY A 383 -3.17 -1.92 -13.87
N PHE A 384 -3.98 -1.49 -12.92
CA PHE A 384 -4.29 -0.08 -12.64
C PHE A 384 -3.48 0.41 -11.44
N ASP A 385 -2.82 1.56 -11.60
CA ASP A 385 -2.05 2.22 -10.55
C ASP A 385 -2.75 3.51 -10.09
N PRO A 386 -3.35 3.50 -8.88
CA PRO A 386 -3.98 4.66 -8.27
C PRO A 386 -3.08 5.39 -7.26
N ASN A 387 -1.75 5.29 -7.33
CA ASN A 387 -0.86 5.89 -6.32
C ASN A 387 -0.36 7.31 -6.68
N ILE A 388 -0.88 7.89 -7.76
CA ILE A 388 -0.36 9.11 -8.38
C ILE A 388 -1.51 10.01 -8.84
N ARG A 389 -1.24 11.31 -9.05
CA ARG A 389 -2.27 12.29 -9.42
C ARG A 389 -3.05 11.87 -10.65
N ASP A 390 -2.39 11.75 -11.79
CA ASP A 390 -2.99 11.20 -13.00
C ASP A 390 -2.69 9.70 -13.02
N THR A 391 -3.67 8.90 -12.64
CA THR A 391 -3.60 7.43 -12.55
C THR A 391 -3.19 6.81 -13.89
N MET A 392 -2.73 5.57 -13.89
CA MET A 392 -2.36 4.87 -15.12
C MET A 392 -2.84 3.43 -15.15
N PHE A 393 -3.01 2.89 -16.35
CA PHE A 393 -3.24 1.47 -16.54
C PHE A 393 -2.24 0.94 -17.56
N VAL A 394 -1.67 -0.22 -17.26
CA VAL A 394 -0.60 -0.83 -18.05
C VAL A 394 -0.92 -2.30 -18.26
N VAL A 395 -0.63 -2.81 -19.46
CA VAL A 395 -0.49 -4.25 -19.71
C VAL A 395 0.95 -4.48 -20.11
N GLY A 396 1.66 -5.27 -19.31
CA GLY A 396 3.06 -5.59 -19.57
C GLY A 396 3.32 -7.08 -19.54
N LEU A 397 4.25 -7.52 -20.37
CA LEU A 397 4.67 -8.92 -20.48
C LEU A 397 6.18 -9.03 -20.27
N GLN A 398 6.62 -10.20 -19.81
CA GLN A 398 8.02 -10.57 -19.64
C GLN A 398 8.32 -11.94 -20.26
N ASP A 399 9.59 -12.26 -20.44
CA ASP A 399 10.08 -13.54 -20.95
C ASP A 399 9.66 -13.87 -22.40
N LEU A 400 9.69 -12.86 -23.27
CA LEU A 400 9.33 -12.92 -24.69
C LEU A 400 10.49 -12.56 -25.64
N ALA A 401 10.39 -12.97 -26.90
CA ALA A 401 11.32 -12.59 -27.95
C ALA A 401 11.11 -11.13 -28.40
N THR A 402 12.18 -10.45 -28.79
CA THR A 402 12.11 -9.09 -29.37
C THR A 402 11.23 -9.03 -30.62
N ASP A 403 11.26 -10.09 -31.44
CA ASP A 403 10.46 -10.21 -32.66
C ASP A 403 8.95 -10.25 -32.40
N ASP A 404 8.53 -10.61 -31.18
CA ASP A 404 7.12 -10.65 -30.78
C ASP A 404 6.59 -9.30 -30.30
N PHE A 405 7.41 -8.25 -30.14
CA PHE A 405 6.95 -6.94 -29.62
C PHE A 405 5.84 -6.31 -30.48
N ASP A 406 5.97 -6.31 -31.80
CA ASP A 406 4.95 -5.76 -32.69
C ASP A 406 3.71 -6.67 -32.76
N LYS A 407 3.88 -7.98 -32.55
CA LYS A 407 2.76 -8.92 -32.41
C LYS A 407 1.97 -8.64 -31.13
N VAL A 408 2.63 -8.43 -29.99
CA VAL A 408 1.98 -8.05 -28.72
C VAL A 408 1.18 -6.76 -28.87
N GLN A 409 1.75 -5.73 -29.50
CA GLN A 409 1.03 -4.47 -29.74
C GLN A 409 -0.22 -4.66 -30.60
N ARG A 410 -0.13 -5.45 -31.68
CA ARG A 410 -1.29 -5.77 -32.51
C ARG A 410 -2.36 -6.52 -31.74
N ILE A 411 -1.97 -7.53 -30.95
CA ILE A 411 -2.92 -8.29 -30.11
C ILE A 411 -3.57 -7.37 -29.07
N PHE A 412 -2.81 -6.47 -28.45
CA PHE A 412 -3.34 -5.49 -27.51
C PHE A 412 -4.43 -4.64 -28.16
N ASP A 413 -4.13 -4.02 -29.31
CA ASP A 413 -5.07 -3.14 -30.02
C ASP A 413 -6.31 -3.91 -30.48
N GLN A 414 -6.14 -5.13 -31.01
CA GLN A 414 -7.25 -6.03 -31.37
C GLN A 414 -8.10 -6.41 -30.17
N THR A 415 -7.49 -6.63 -29.00
CA THR A 415 -8.21 -6.97 -27.77
C THR A 415 -9.09 -5.81 -27.33
N ILE A 416 -8.56 -4.57 -27.35
CA ILE A 416 -9.35 -3.37 -27.06
C ILE A 416 -10.52 -3.22 -28.04
N ASP A 417 -10.28 -3.38 -29.34
CA ASP A 417 -11.34 -3.30 -30.36
C ASP A 417 -12.42 -4.37 -30.12
N GLN A 418 -12.04 -5.59 -29.73
CA GLN A 418 -12.99 -6.65 -29.35
C GLN A 418 -13.80 -6.32 -28.10
N VAL A 419 -13.20 -5.68 -27.09
CA VAL A 419 -13.91 -5.25 -25.88
C VAL A 419 -14.94 -4.18 -26.23
N ILE A 420 -14.57 -3.21 -27.07
CA ILE A 420 -15.49 -2.15 -27.52
C ILE A 420 -16.67 -2.76 -28.30
N GLU A 421 -16.41 -3.73 -29.17
CA GLU A 421 -17.45 -4.39 -29.97
C GLU A 421 -18.39 -5.26 -29.12
N LYS A 422 -17.82 -6.12 -28.27
CA LYS A 422 -18.55 -7.21 -27.60
C LYS A 422 -19.02 -6.88 -26.18
N GLY A 423 -18.40 -5.90 -25.53
CA GLY A 423 -18.66 -5.57 -24.12
C GLY A 423 -18.12 -6.63 -23.16
N PHE A 424 -18.71 -6.73 -21.97
CA PHE A 424 -18.30 -7.67 -20.93
C PHE A 424 -19.41 -8.67 -20.65
N ASP A 425 -19.04 -9.92 -20.33
CA ASP A 425 -20.01 -10.89 -19.82
C ASP A 425 -20.58 -10.41 -18.48
N ARG A 426 -21.92 -10.37 -18.38
CA ARG A 426 -22.60 -9.85 -17.19
C ARG A 426 -22.33 -10.69 -15.95
N THR A 427 -22.22 -12.01 -16.11
CA THR A 427 -21.93 -12.91 -14.99
C THR A 427 -20.52 -12.68 -14.47
N HIS A 428 -19.56 -12.43 -15.36
CA HIS A 428 -18.20 -12.06 -14.98
C HIS A 428 -18.16 -10.70 -14.27
N LEU A 429 -18.88 -9.68 -14.78
CA LEU A 429 -18.99 -8.39 -14.11
C LEU A 429 -19.54 -8.52 -12.69
N GLU A 430 -20.66 -9.21 -12.50
CA GLU A 430 -21.21 -9.42 -11.15
C GLU A 430 -20.27 -10.23 -10.25
N SER A 431 -19.48 -11.16 -10.81
CA SER A 431 -18.46 -11.89 -10.03
C SER A 431 -17.35 -10.97 -9.53
N VAL A 432 -16.91 -10.00 -10.33
CA VAL A 432 -15.91 -8.99 -9.92
C VAL A 432 -16.49 -8.08 -8.84
N LEU A 433 -17.72 -7.60 -9.02
CA LEU A 433 -18.39 -6.76 -8.01
C LEU A 433 -18.59 -7.50 -6.69
N HIS A 434 -18.98 -8.77 -6.75
CA HIS A 434 -19.11 -9.61 -5.56
C HIS A 434 -17.76 -9.84 -4.87
N HIS A 435 -16.70 -10.09 -5.64
CA HIS A 435 -15.36 -10.26 -5.10
C HIS A 435 -14.88 -9.01 -4.34
N ILE A 436 -15.15 -7.82 -4.87
CA ILE A 436 -14.82 -6.55 -4.22
C ILE A 436 -15.62 -6.38 -2.92
N GLU A 437 -16.93 -6.67 -2.94
CA GLU A 437 -17.75 -6.64 -1.74
C GLU A 437 -17.21 -7.57 -0.63
N LEU A 438 -16.79 -8.78 -0.99
CA LEU A 438 -16.18 -9.72 -0.05
C LEU A 438 -14.84 -9.22 0.50
N HIS A 439 -13.99 -8.67 -0.37
CA HIS A 439 -12.71 -8.08 0.03
C HIS A 439 -12.89 -6.92 1.01
N MET A 440 -13.92 -6.10 0.83
CA MET A 440 -14.24 -5.02 1.78
C MET A 440 -14.69 -5.54 3.14
N LYS A 441 -15.44 -6.65 3.16
CA LYS A 441 -15.93 -7.23 4.41
C LYS A 441 -14.80 -7.92 5.19
N HIS A 442 -13.78 -8.40 4.50
CA HIS A 442 -12.64 -9.10 5.10
C HIS A 442 -11.97 -8.27 6.21
N GLN A 443 -11.81 -8.90 7.37
CA GLN A 443 -11.15 -8.30 8.53
C GLN A 443 -9.68 -8.70 8.57
N THR A 444 -8.79 -7.71 8.62
CA THR A 444 -7.34 -7.89 8.74
C THR A 444 -6.81 -7.21 10.00
N THR A 445 -5.77 -7.77 10.61
CA THR A 445 -5.10 -7.19 11.79
C THR A 445 -4.40 -5.86 11.49
N LYS A 446 -4.18 -5.54 10.20
CA LYS A 446 -3.53 -4.31 9.73
C LYS A 446 -4.52 -3.34 9.08
N PHE A 447 -5.81 -3.39 9.45
CA PHE A 447 -6.86 -2.62 8.79
C PHE A 447 -6.60 -1.11 8.76
N GLY A 448 -6.20 -0.53 9.90
CA GLY A 448 -5.87 0.91 9.98
C GLY A 448 -4.71 1.33 9.07
N LEU A 449 -3.67 0.49 8.93
CA LEU A 449 -2.55 0.75 8.02
C LEU A 449 -2.99 0.62 6.55
N GLY A 450 -3.81 -0.38 6.24
CA GLY A 450 -4.39 -0.54 4.90
C GLY A 450 -5.21 0.69 4.49
N LEU A 451 -6.05 1.23 5.38
CA LEU A 451 -6.77 2.48 5.13
C LEU A 451 -5.83 3.66 4.91
N LEU A 452 -4.81 3.83 5.75
CA LEU A 452 -3.82 4.90 5.60
C LEU A 452 -3.18 4.86 4.21
N PHE A 453 -2.67 3.70 3.80
CA PHE A 453 -1.97 3.57 2.52
C PHE A 453 -2.90 3.77 1.33
N ASN A 454 -4.12 3.25 1.38
CA ASN A 454 -5.09 3.40 0.28
C ASN A 454 -5.63 4.84 0.15
N LEU A 455 -5.74 5.58 1.26
CA LEU A 455 -6.28 6.95 1.24
C LEU A 455 -5.21 8.00 0.97
N THR A 456 -3.94 7.72 1.27
CA THR A 456 -2.87 8.73 1.17
C THR A 456 -2.73 9.32 -0.23
N PRO A 457 -2.66 8.54 -1.33
CA PRO A 457 -2.53 9.12 -2.66
C PRO A 457 -3.66 10.10 -2.98
N LEU A 458 -4.92 9.69 -2.76
CA LEU A 458 -6.08 10.54 -2.97
C LEU A 458 -6.02 11.80 -2.08
N TRP A 459 -5.63 11.62 -0.81
CA TRP A 459 -5.54 12.73 0.14
C TRP A 459 -4.43 13.71 -0.23
N ASN A 460 -3.31 13.22 -0.77
CA ASN A 460 -2.17 14.03 -1.19
C ASN A 460 -2.57 15.12 -2.20
N HIS A 461 -3.54 14.76 -3.07
CA HIS A 461 -4.11 15.61 -4.11
C HIS A 461 -5.43 16.29 -3.74
N ASN A 462 -5.81 16.25 -2.45
CA ASN A 462 -7.02 16.87 -1.90
C ASN A 462 -8.34 16.26 -2.43
N GLY A 463 -8.37 14.95 -2.69
CA GLY A 463 -9.59 14.24 -3.09
C GLY A 463 -10.56 13.97 -1.92
N ASP A 464 -11.81 13.60 -2.25
CA ASP A 464 -12.84 13.30 -1.24
C ASP A 464 -12.68 11.88 -0.67
N LEU A 465 -12.05 11.80 0.51
CA LEU A 465 -11.77 10.55 1.21
C LEU A 465 -13.04 9.81 1.66
N LEU A 466 -14.10 10.53 2.02
CA LEU A 466 -15.31 9.86 2.51
C LEU A 466 -16.09 9.26 1.33
N LYS A 467 -16.08 9.93 0.18
CA LYS A 467 -16.60 9.35 -1.06
C LYS A 467 -15.85 8.07 -1.44
N SER A 468 -14.52 8.03 -1.31
CA SER A 468 -13.74 6.81 -1.64
C SER A 468 -13.97 5.66 -0.67
N LEU A 469 -14.35 5.96 0.58
CA LEU A 469 -14.67 4.94 1.59
C LEU A 469 -16.09 4.36 1.45
N ASN A 470 -16.98 5.02 0.71
CA ASN A 470 -18.36 4.59 0.51
C ASN A 470 -18.50 3.77 -0.78
N VAL A 471 -17.90 2.59 -0.79
CA VAL A 471 -17.81 1.74 -1.99
C VAL A 471 -19.19 1.22 -2.41
N SER A 472 -20.10 0.94 -1.46
CA SER A 472 -21.48 0.58 -1.77
C SER A 472 -22.18 1.63 -2.64
N ALA A 473 -21.94 2.92 -2.38
CA ALA A 473 -22.48 4.00 -3.21
C ALA A 473 -21.84 4.00 -4.61
N LEU A 474 -20.53 3.77 -4.73
CA LEU A 474 -19.84 3.68 -6.02
C LEU A 474 -20.32 2.49 -6.87
N VAL A 475 -20.55 1.34 -6.23
CA VAL A 475 -21.14 0.15 -6.89
C VAL A 475 -22.56 0.44 -7.34
N GLN A 476 -23.37 1.13 -6.54
CA GLN A 476 -24.72 1.50 -6.93
C GLN A 476 -24.72 2.49 -8.10
N GLU A 477 -23.81 3.48 -8.10
CA GLU A 477 -23.64 4.42 -9.20
C GLU A 477 -23.27 3.70 -10.50
N LEU A 478 -22.37 2.71 -10.45
CA LEU A 478 -22.06 1.85 -11.59
C LEU A 478 -23.29 1.07 -12.09
N ARG A 479 -24.05 0.46 -11.18
CA ARG A 479 -25.28 -0.27 -11.54
C ARG A 479 -26.33 0.63 -12.20
N ASP A 480 -26.50 1.84 -11.68
CA ASP A 480 -27.42 2.83 -12.25
C ASP A 480 -26.99 3.26 -13.65
N ASN A 481 -25.69 3.49 -13.85
CA ASN A 481 -25.14 3.86 -15.16
C ASN A 481 -25.28 2.73 -16.19
N LEU A 482 -25.04 1.48 -15.79
CA LEU A 482 -25.30 0.29 -16.62
C LEU A 482 -26.80 0.12 -16.93
N GLY A 483 -27.68 0.47 -16.00
CA GLY A 483 -29.13 0.43 -16.19
C GLY A 483 -29.63 1.49 -17.18
N ARG A 484 -28.95 2.64 -17.26
CA ARG A 484 -29.26 3.74 -18.21
C ARG A 484 -28.67 3.48 -19.60
N ASP A 485 -27.45 2.94 -19.66
CA ASP A 485 -26.73 2.65 -20.90
C ASP A 485 -26.07 1.26 -20.83
N PRO A 486 -26.62 0.24 -21.51
CA PRO A 486 -26.02 -1.08 -21.55
C PRO A 486 -24.60 -1.10 -22.15
N LYS A 487 -24.22 -0.10 -22.95
CA LYS A 487 -22.89 0.06 -23.53
C LYS A 487 -21.97 0.96 -22.71
N TYR A 488 -22.36 1.34 -21.49
CA TYR A 488 -21.61 2.26 -20.65
C TYR A 488 -20.13 1.89 -20.51
N LEU A 489 -19.81 0.62 -20.21
CA LEU A 489 -18.42 0.17 -20.08
C LEU A 489 -17.67 0.15 -21.41
N GLN A 490 -18.34 -0.17 -22.53
CA GLN A 490 -17.73 -0.14 -23.86
C GLN A 490 -17.34 1.29 -24.25
N ASN A 491 -18.24 2.23 -24.00
CA ASN A 491 -17.99 3.66 -24.22
C ASN A 491 -16.80 4.16 -23.38
N LYS A 492 -16.67 3.66 -22.15
CA LYS A 492 -15.53 3.97 -21.27
C LYS A 492 -14.21 3.37 -21.78
N VAL A 493 -14.22 2.14 -22.29
CA VAL A 493 -13.04 1.53 -22.93
C VAL A 493 -12.66 2.33 -24.18
N GLU A 494 -13.61 2.71 -25.02
CA GLU A 494 -13.34 3.53 -26.19
C GLU A 494 -12.72 4.88 -25.82
N PHE A 495 -13.25 5.55 -24.79
CA PHE A 495 -12.72 6.82 -24.29
C PHE A 495 -11.29 6.70 -23.77
N TYR A 496 -11.04 5.79 -22.82
CA TYR A 496 -9.76 5.69 -22.11
C TYR A 496 -8.64 5.00 -22.90
N PHE A 497 -8.98 4.16 -23.89
CA PHE A 497 -7.99 3.40 -24.65
C PHE A 497 -7.92 3.82 -26.12
N ARG A 498 -9.03 3.77 -26.87
CA ARG A 498 -9.02 4.03 -28.33
C ARG A 498 -8.78 5.52 -28.64
N ASN A 499 -9.44 6.40 -27.90
CA ASN A 499 -9.42 7.84 -28.13
C ASN A 499 -8.29 8.54 -27.36
N ASN A 500 -7.71 7.89 -26.36
CA ASN A 500 -6.62 8.42 -25.58
C ASN A 500 -5.27 8.31 -26.32
N LYS A 501 -4.65 9.47 -26.59
CA LYS A 501 -3.34 9.53 -27.26
C LYS A 501 -2.16 9.58 -26.30
N HIS A 502 -2.42 9.70 -24.99
CA HIS A 502 -1.40 9.61 -23.94
C HIS A 502 -1.06 8.15 -23.64
N ARG A 503 -0.51 7.48 -24.66
CA ARG A 503 -0.09 6.08 -24.65
C ARG A 503 1.42 6.00 -24.70
N LEU A 504 2.02 5.20 -23.83
CA LEU A 504 3.43 4.82 -23.88
C LEU A 504 3.54 3.33 -24.15
N THR A 505 4.28 2.96 -25.19
CA THR A 505 4.82 1.61 -25.35
C THR A 505 6.30 1.62 -25.01
N MET A 506 6.70 0.93 -23.95
CA MET A 506 8.11 0.80 -23.57
C MET A 506 8.56 -0.65 -23.67
N THR A 507 9.75 -0.87 -24.23
CA THR A 507 10.39 -2.19 -24.28
C THR A 507 11.72 -2.17 -23.53
N MET A 508 12.14 -3.34 -23.07
CA MET A 508 13.41 -3.53 -22.37
C MET A 508 14.06 -4.82 -22.84
N SER A 509 15.37 -4.74 -23.09
CA SER A 509 16.20 -5.88 -23.51
C SER A 509 17.47 -5.97 -22.67
N PRO A 510 17.97 -7.17 -22.39
CA PRO A 510 19.21 -7.36 -21.64
C PRO A 510 20.42 -6.91 -22.47
N ASP A 511 21.40 -6.33 -21.79
CA ASP A 511 22.71 -5.98 -22.35
C ASP A 511 23.79 -6.63 -21.47
N GLU A 512 24.60 -7.52 -22.06
CA GLU A 512 25.70 -8.19 -21.35
C GLU A 512 26.73 -7.19 -20.77
N LEU A 513 26.79 -5.98 -21.32
CA LEU A 513 27.68 -4.92 -20.85
C LEU A 513 27.00 -3.96 -19.87
N TYR A 514 25.74 -4.19 -19.48
CA TYR A 514 24.98 -3.28 -18.61
C TYR A 514 25.72 -2.99 -17.30
N ASP A 515 26.14 -4.04 -16.58
CA ASP A 515 26.84 -3.92 -15.30
C ASP A 515 28.17 -3.19 -15.47
N LYS A 516 28.88 -3.46 -16.57
CA LYS A 516 30.13 -2.78 -16.88
C LYS A 516 29.90 -1.28 -17.11
N LYS A 517 28.90 -0.92 -17.92
CA LYS A 517 28.55 0.49 -18.21
C LYS A 517 28.14 1.25 -16.94
N PHE A 518 27.37 0.60 -16.08
CA PHE A 518 26.98 1.17 -14.79
C PHE A 518 28.21 1.41 -13.88
N ASN A 519 29.06 0.38 -13.72
CA ASN A 519 30.28 0.48 -12.91
C ASN A 519 31.28 1.51 -13.48
N ASP A 520 31.38 1.62 -14.80
CA ASP A 520 32.20 2.65 -15.46
C ASP A 520 31.66 4.06 -15.17
N SER A 521 30.35 4.25 -15.21
CA SER A 521 29.69 5.52 -14.88
C SER A 521 29.87 5.90 -13.41
N GLU A 522 29.73 4.93 -12.48
CA GLU A 522 30.00 5.12 -11.06
C GLU A 522 31.46 5.52 -10.81
N ARG A 523 32.41 4.83 -11.43
CA ARG A 523 33.85 5.16 -11.33
C ARG A 523 34.17 6.53 -11.90
N GLN A 524 33.54 6.91 -13.01
CA GLN A 524 33.71 8.25 -13.58
C GLN A 524 33.20 9.31 -12.61
N ASN A 525 31.99 9.16 -12.07
CA ASN A 525 31.40 10.08 -11.10
C ASN A 525 32.30 10.25 -9.86
N LEU A 526 32.80 9.13 -9.31
CA LEU A 526 33.76 9.13 -8.21
C LEU A 526 35.04 9.89 -8.58
N SER A 527 35.64 9.58 -9.73
CA SER A 527 36.86 10.23 -10.21
C SER A 527 36.69 11.74 -10.37
N GLU A 528 35.58 12.19 -10.99
CA GLU A 528 35.29 13.61 -11.20
C GLU A 528 35.14 14.38 -9.88
N LYS A 529 34.64 13.73 -8.82
CA LYS A 529 34.62 14.32 -7.47
C LYS A 529 36.00 14.34 -6.84
N VAL A 530 36.73 13.23 -6.90
CA VAL A 530 38.03 13.07 -6.25
C VAL A 530 39.10 14.00 -6.85
N VAL A 531 39.08 14.26 -8.16
CA VAL A 531 40.02 15.17 -8.84
C VAL A 531 39.84 16.63 -8.41
N LYS A 532 38.62 17.01 -7.97
CA LYS A 532 38.32 18.38 -7.50
C LYS A 532 38.77 18.63 -6.05
N LEU A 533 39.18 17.58 -5.31
CA LEU A 533 39.57 17.69 -3.91
C LEU A 533 41.01 18.20 -3.78
N ASN A 534 41.21 19.24 -2.97
CA ASN A 534 42.54 19.63 -2.51
C ASN A 534 42.95 18.83 -1.26
N ASP A 535 44.19 19.01 -0.78
CA ASP A 535 44.69 18.30 0.40
C ASP A 535 43.87 18.59 1.67
N GLY A 536 43.34 19.80 1.80
CA GLY A 536 42.46 20.18 2.90
C GLY A 536 41.11 19.46 2.87
N ASP A 537 40.52 19.27 1.68
CA ASP A 537 39.31 18.48 1.50
C ASP A 537 39.52 17.01 1.87
N ARG A 538 40.66 16.44 1.46
CA ARG A 538 41.01 15.05 1.80
C ARG A 538 41.19 14.87 3.30
N GLU A 539 41.89 15.79 3.95
CA GLU A 539 42.04 15.77 5.41
C GLU A 539 40.68 15.94 6.12
N ARG A 540 39.81 16.81 5.60
CA ARG A 540 38.44 16.96 6.10
C ARG A 540 37.64 15.66 5.98
N ILE A 541 37.64 15.01 4.82
CA ILE A 541 36.93 13.74 4.59
C ILE A 541 37.43 12.65 5.55
N LEU A 542 38.74 12.55 5.77
CA LEU A 542 39.31 11.60 6.73
C LEU A 542 38.81 11.88 8.15
N LYS A 543 38.83 13.14 8.59
CA LYS A 543 38.31 13.56 9.91
C LYS A 543 36.81 13.31 10.05
N GLU A 544 36.03 13.58 9.00
CA GLU A 544 34.58 13.29 8.96
C GLU A 544 34.32 11.78 9.12
N GLY A 545 35.06 10.93 8.40
CA GLY A 545 34.95 9.48 8.52
C GLY A 545 35.33 8.95 9.91
N GLN A 546 36.39 9.50 10.52
CA GLN A 546 36.79 9.16 11.88
C GLN A 546 35.74 9.62 12.91
N ALA A 547 35.24 10.86 12.80
CA ALA A 547 34.20 11.39 13.68
C ALA A 547 32.88 10.60 13.56
N LEU A 548 32.52 10.18 12.34
CA LEU A 548 31.36 9.31 12.12
C LEU A 548 31.56 7.95 12.80
N LEU A 549 32.72 7.31 12.64
CA LEU A 549 33.02 6.04 13.29
C LEU A 549 32.99 6.14 14.83
N GLU A 550 33.51 7.24 15.38
CA GLU A 550 33.44 7.53 16.81
C GLU A 550 31.99 7.70 17.29
N SER A 551 31.18 8.50 16.57
CA SER A 551 29.75 8.68 16.84
C SER A 551 28.98 7.35 16.77
N GLN A 552 29.34 6.47 15.83
CA GLN A 552 28.75 5.15 15.69
C GLN A 552 29.05 4.23 16.88
N LYS A 553 30.26 4.33 17.43
CA LYS A 553 30.71 3.54 18.60
C LYS A 553 30.29 4.15 19.95
N ALA A 554 29.89 5.41 19.97
CA ALA A 554 29.51 6.10 21.19
C ALA A 554 28.32 5.40 21.87
N VAL A 555 28.42 5.23 23.19
CA VAL A 555 27.33 4.66 24.00
C VAL A 555 26.23 5.71 24.13
N PRO A 556 25.02 5.46 23.61
CA PRO A 556 23.94 6.42 23.65
C PRO A 556 23.35 6.54 25.05
N ASN A 557 22.96 7.76 25.45
CA ASN A 557 22.12 7.94 26.63
C ASN A 557 20.68 7.50 26.31
N MET A 558 20.28 6.33 26.82
CA MET A 558 18.97 5.74 26.55
C MET A 558 17.87 6.25 27.49
N GLU A 559 18.22 6.96 28.57
CA GLU A 559 17.27 7.46 29.57
C GLU A 559 16.33 8.54 29.02
N VAL A 560 16.73 9.21 27.93
CA VAL A 560 15.90 10.22 27.26
C VAL A 560 14.75 9.60 26.45
N LEU A 561 14.85 8.32 26.09
CA LEU A 561 13.81 7.62 25.34
C LEU A 561 12.80 7.00 26.30
N PRO A 562 11.50 7.09 26.02
CA PRO A 562 10.53 6.30 26.75
C PRO A 562 10.81 4.80 26.59
N CYS A 563 10.41 4.02 27.59
CA CYS A 563 10.43 2.57 27.54
C CYS A 563 9.18 2.05 28.21
N LEU A 564 8.52 1.11 27.56
CA LEU A 564 7.44 0.39 28.19
C LEU A 564 7.99 -0.51 29.31
N LYS A 565 7.32 -0.52 30.46
CA LYS A 565 7.71 -1.33 31.63
C LYS A 565 6.93 -2.65 31.66
N PHE A 566 7.46 -3.65 32.36
CA PHE A 566 6.84 -4.98 32.45
C PHE A 566 5.44 -4.98 33.09
N ASP A 567 5.16 -4.05 33.99
CA ASP A 567 3.85 -3.87 34.61
C ASP A 567 2.83 -3.15 33.70
N GLU A 568 3.31 -2.46 32.67
CA GLU A 568 2.51 -1.84 31.62
C GLU A 568 2.15 -2.82 30.48
N ILE A 569 2.71 -4.04 30.52
CA ILE A 569 2.38 -5.14 29.60
C ILE A 569 1.21 -5.93 30.17
N ARG A 570 0.18 -6.16 29.35
CA ARG A 570 -0.95 -7.01 29.72
C ARG A 570 -0.46 -8.47 29.90
N LYS A 571 -0.50 -8.97 31.13
CA LYS A 571 0.05 -10.30 31.50
C LYS A 571 -0.80 -11.49 31.05
N SER A 572 -2.05 -11.27 30.63
CA SER A 572 -2.97 -12.34 30.23
C SER A 572 -3.19 -12.33 28.72
N SER A 573 -2.94 -13.45 28.04
CA SER A 573 -3.47 -13.68 26.70
C SER A 573 -5.00 -13.83 26.78
N GLN A 574 -5.73 -13.18 25.87
CA GLN A 574 -7.14 -13.52 25.69
C GLN A 574 -7.18 -14.91 25.08
N LYS A 575 -7.73 -15.88 25.82
CA LYS A 575 -8.06 -17.17 25.25
C LYS A 575 -9.24 -16.97 24.31
N SER A 576 -9.11 -17.45 23.07
CA SER A 576 -10.24 -17.52 22.16
C SER A 576 -11.23 -18.57 22.65
N ASP A 577 -12.51 -18.23 22.66
CA ASP A 577 -13.57 -19.19 22.95
C ASP A 577 -13.72 -20.14 21.74
N ILE A 578 -13.05 -21.29 21.83
CA ILE A 578 -13.07 -22.34 20.81
C ILE A 578 -13.97 -23.47 21.31
N GLU A 579 -15.02 -23.77 20.56
CA GLU A 579 -15.87 -24.93 20.76
C GLU A 579 -15.36 -26.08 19.89
N THR A 580 -15.06 -27.23 20.49
CA THR A 580 -14.76 -28.45 19.73
C THR A 580 -16.05 -29.23 19.51
N GLN A 581 -16.35 -29.54 18.25
CA GLN A 581 -17.51 -30.33 17.84
C GLN A 581 -17.06 -31.43 16.87
N GLU A 582 -17.88 -32.47 16.70
CA GLU A 582 -17.62 -33.55 15.74
C GLU A 582 -18.68 -33.49 14.64
N PHE A 583 -18.24 -33.29 13.39
CA PHE A 583 -19.12 -33.34 12.20
C PHE A 583 -18.69 -34.52 11.33
N PHE A 584 -19.60 -35.47 11.07
CA PHE A 584 -19.31 -36.66 10.26
C PHE A 584 -18.04 -37.41 10.71
N SER A 585 -17.81 -37.49 12.02
CA SER A 585 -16.60 -38.08 12.62
C SER A 585 -15.28 -37.38 12.33
N ILE A 586 -15.35 -36.09 11.95
CA ILE A 586 -14.21 -35.22 11.82
C ILE A 586 -14.23 -34.20 12.97
N PRO A 587 -13.16 -34.14 13.79
CA PRO A 587 -13.03 -33.12 14.83
C PRO A 587 -12.98 -31.73 14.18
N THR A 588 -13.83 -30.83 14.65
CA THR A 588 -14.00 -29.50 14.07
C THR A 588 -13.96 -28.45 15.17
N GLN A 589 -13.09 -27.46 14.99
CA GLN A 589 -13.01 -26.30 15.86
C GLN A 589 -13.92 -25.19 15.34
N VAL A 590 -14.83 -24.70 16.19
CA VAL A 590 -15.73 -23.59 15.90
C VAL A 590 -15.33 -22.41 16.78
N CYS A 591 -14.88 -21.33 16.15
CA CYS A 591 -14.55 -20.07 16.81
C CYS A 591 -15.57 -19.00 16.40
N ARG A 592 -16.36 -18.49 17.36
CA ARG A 592 -17.41 -17.50 17.10
C ARG A 592 -16.88 -16.10 17.39
N VAL A 593 -16.55 -15.37 16.34
CA VAL A 593 -16.05 -13.99 16.41
C VAL A 593 -16.81 -13.08 15.45
N ASP A 594 -16.71 -11.77 15.64
CA ASP A 594 -17.28 -10.80 14.69
C ASP A 594 -16.39 -10.71 13.45
N THR A 595 -16.82 -11.38 12.39
CA THR A 595 -16.12 -11.46 11.10
C THR A 595 -16.65 -10.48 10.06
N ASN A 596 -17.52 -9.54 10.44
CA ASN A 596 -18.24 -8.66 9.51
C ASN A 596 -19.03 -9.45 8.44
N GLY A 597 -19.68 -10.53 8.85
CA GLY A 597 -20.53 -11.35 7.97
C GLY A 597 -19.78 -12.30 7.03
N VAL A 598 -18.49 -12.57 7.28
CA VAL A 598 -17.68 -13.53 6.51
C VAL A 598 -17.50 -14.84 7.29
N SER A 599 -17.52 -15.98 6.60
CA SER A 599 -17.19 -17.27 7.21
C SER A 599 -15.83 -17.73 6.71
N TYR A 600 -14.96 -18.17 7.63
CA TYR A 600 -13.64 -18.71 7.32
C TYR A 600 -13.65 -20.22 7.50
N PHE A 601 -13.27 -20.95 6.46
CA PHE A 601 -13.12 -22.40 6.50
C PHE A 601 -11.65 -22.78 6.31
N ARG A 602 -11.17 -23.71 7.14
CA ARG A 602 -9.84 -24.31 7.02
C ARG A 602 -9.99 -25.82 7.19
N GLY A 603 -9.49 -26.57 6.22
CA GLY A 603 -9.32 -28.02 6.31
C GLY A 603 -7.83 -28.33 6.41
N ILE A 604 -7.45 -29.19 7.36
CA ILE A 604 -6.08 -29.67 7.52
C ILE A 604 -6.05 -31.12 7.07
N LEU A 605 -5.13 -31.44 6.16
CA LEU A 605 -4.92 -32.78 5.63
C LEU A 605 -3.52 -33.23 6.02
N ASP A 606 -3.44 -34.33 6.76
CA ASP A 606 -2.17 -34.93 7.16
C ASP A 606 -1.41 -35.46 5.94
N ALA A 607 -0.20 -34.94 5.75
CA ALA A 607 0.70 -35.30 4.66
C ALA A 607 1.71 -36.40 5.02
N ALA A 608 1.67 -36.96 6.24
CA ALA A 608 2.62 -37.98 6.72
C ALA A 608 2.58 -39.27 5.90
N VAL A 609 1.42 -39.61 5.33
CA VAL A 609 1.22 -40.81 4.51
C VAL A 609 1.87 -40.72 3.12
N LEU A 610 2.31 -39.53 2.70
CA LEU A 610 2.94 -39.31 1.40
C LEU A 610 4.40 -39.78 1.42
N SER A 611 4.88 -40.31 0.29
CA SER A 611 6.30 -40.62 0.10
C SER A 611 7.13 -39.33 0.06
N ASP A 612 8.45 -39.44 0.27
CA ASP A 612 9.34 -38.27 0.21
C ASP A 612 9.34 -37.61 -1.17
N GLU A 613 9.24 -38.39 -2.24
CA GLU A 613 9.09 -37.87 -3.61
C GLU A 613 7.78 -37.10 -3.79
N GLN A 614 6.67 -37.58 -3.23
CA GLN A 614 5.39 -36.87 -3.29
C GLN A 614 5.43 -35.57 -2.47
N LYS A 615 6.10 -35.57 -1.32
CA LYS A 615 6.28 -34.38 -0.48
C LYS A 615 6.99 -33.26 -1.23
N LEU A 616 7.99 -33.59 -2.07
CA LEU A 616 8.68 -32.62 -2.93
C LEU A 616 7.75 -31.96 -3.96
N LEU A 617 6.65 -32.61 -4.34
CA LEU A 617 5.69 -32.09 -5.32
C LEU A 617 4.55 -31.27 -4.68
N ILE A 618 4.38 -31.31 -3.36
CA ILE A 618 3.29 -30.59 -2.66
C ILE A 618 3.30 -29.07 -2.99
N PRO A 619 4.44 -28.36 -3.01
CA PRO A 619 4.44 -26.94 -3.34
C PRO A 619 3.86 -26.65 -4.73
N LEU A 620 4.21 -27.48 -5.73
CA LEU A 620 3.66 -27.37 -7.08
C LEU A 620 2.17 -27.74 -7.09
N PHE A 621 1.78 -28.82 -6.42
CA PHE A 621 0.38 -29.22 -6.31
C PHE A 621 -0.50 -28.12 -5.73
N ASN A 622 -0.07 -27.50 -4.62
CA ASN A 622 -0.77 -26.42 -3.95
C ASN A 622 -0.94 -25.18 -4.84
N SER A 623 0.02 -24.90 -5.73
CA SER A 623 -0.08 -23.74 -6.62
C SER A 623 -1.04 -23.96 -7.79
N VAL A 624 -1.27 -25.20 -8.22
CA VAL A 624 -2.05 -25.51 -9.43
C VAL A 624 -3.41 -26.15 -9.18
N ILE A 625 -3.67 -26.75 -8.01
CA ILE A 625 -4.88 -27.55 -7.75
C ILE A 625 -6.19 -26.79 -8.03
N ASN A 626 -6.24 -25.50 -7.67
CA ASN A 626 -7.42 -24.66 -7.88
C ASN A 626 -7.43 -23.96 -9.27
N GLN A 627 -6.39 -24.16 -10.08
CA GLN A 627 -6.27 -23.60 -11.44
C GLN A 627 -6.76 -24.56 -12.53
N PHE A 628 -7.10 -25.80 -12.17
CA PHE A 628 -7.69 -26.77 -13.08
C PHE A 628 -9.21 -26.82 -12.96
N GLY A 629 -9.86 -27.22 -14.04
CA GLY A 629 -11.28 -27.58 -14.00
C GLY A 629 -11.52 -28.86 -13.21
N THR A 630 -12.79 -29.16 -12.96
CA THR A 630 -13.21 -30.47 -12.44
C THR A 630 -13.59 -31.40 -13.59
N LYS A 631 -14.08 -32.61 -13.29
CA LYS A 631 -14.64 -33.51 -14.31
C LYS A 631 -15.86 -32.92 -15.04
N GLN A 632 -16.57 -31.96 -14.43
CA GLN A 632 -17.85 -31.43 -14.92
C GLN A 632 -17.76 -30.00 -15.46
N ILE A 633 -16.78 -29.21 -15.01
CA ILE A 633 -16.62 -27.80 -15.38
C ILE A 633 -15.17 -27.53 -15.75
N ASN A 634 -14.96 -26.73 -16.79
CA ASN A 634 -13.61 -26.38 -17.22
C ASN A 634 -12.95 -25.35 -16.28
N TYR A 635 -11.65 -25.09 -16.45
CA TYR A 635 -10.90 -24.22 -15.54
C TYR A 635 -11.43 -22.77 -15.50
N ARG A 636 -11.98 -22.25 -16.60
CA ARG A 636 -12.56 -20.90 -16.64
C ARG A 636 -13.89 -20.82 -15.90
N GLU A 637 -14.75 -21.82 -16.09
CA GLU A 637 -16.01 -21.93 -15.36
C GLU A 637 -15.77 -22.13 -13.87
N PHE A 638 -14.74 -22.90 -13.51
CA PHE A 638 -14.34 -23.12 -12.12
C PHE A 638 -13.81 -21.84 -11.45
N ASP A 639 -12.92 -21.11 -12.12
CA ASP A 639 -12.43 -19.80 -11.66
C ASP A 639 -13.58 -18.80 -11.45
N GLN A 640 -14.52 -18.72 -12.39
CA GLN A 640 -15.71 -17.87 -12.27
C GLN A 640 -16.61 -18.30 -11.10
N LEU A 641 -16.79 -19.61 -10.90
CA LEU A 641 -17.57 -20.13 -9.78
C LEU A 641 -16.93 -19.79 -8.43
N ILE A 642 -15.61 -19.96 -8.30
CA ILE A 642 -14.86 -19.57 -7.09
C ILE A 642 -15.04 -18.08 -6.82
N SER A 643 -14.80 -17.23 -7.82
CA SER A 643 -14.87 -15.77 -7.66
C SER A 643 -16.29 -15.27 -7.36
N SER A 644 -17.32 -15.95 -7.88
CA SER A 644 -18.73 -15.57 -7.65
C SER A 644 -19.31 -16.06 -6.32
N LYS A 645 -18.61 -16.93 -5.58
CA LYS A 645 -19.12 -17.55 -4.34
C LYS A 645 -18.20 -17.39 -3.15
N THR A 646 -16.93 -17.10 -3.37
CA THR A 646 -15.89 -17.08 -2.33
C THR A 646 -14.92 -15.94 -2.59
N ALA A 647 -14.13 -15.58 -1.58
CA ALA A 647 -13.00 -14.65 -1.74
C ALA A 647 -11.72 -15.34 -2.27
N GLY A 648 -11.83 -16.60 -2.72
CA GLY A 648 -10.72 -17.45 -3.13
C GLY A 648 -10.63 -18.73 -2.30
N ILE A 649 -10.05 -19.77 -2.89
CA ILE A 649 -9.73 -21.04 -2.24
C ILE A 649 -8.23 -21.24 -2.35
N HIS A 650 -7.56 -21.43 -1.22
CA HIS A 650 -6.09 -21.48 -1.16
C HIS A 650 -5.64 -22.81 -0.54
N PHE A 651 -4.56 -23.35 -1.09
CA PHE A 651 -3.90 -24.56 -0.61
C PHE A 651 -2.46 -24.19 -0.26
N SER A 652 -2.00 -24.63 0.91
CA SER A 652 -0.66 -24.32 1.41
C SER A 652 -0.14 -25.46 2.26
N THR A 653 1.17 -25.67 2.21
CA THR A 653 1.86 -26.60 3.11
C THR A 653 2.06 -25.90 4.44
N HIS A 654 1.68 -26.56 5.53
CA HIS A 654 1.95 -26.10 6.88
C HIS A 654 2.92 -27.08 7.54
N LEU A 655 3.95 -26.53 8.19
CA LEU A 655 4.90 -27.26 9.02
C LEU A 655 4.88 -26.55 10.36
N VAL A 656 4.36 -27.20 11.40
CA VAL A 656 4.23 -26.60 12.74
C VAL A 656 5.07 -27.41 13.70
N GLU A 657 5.90 -26.76 14.51
CA GLU A 657 6.61 -27.45 15.60
C GLU A 657 5.61 -27.82 16.69
N ASN A 658 5.74 -29.03 17.24
CA ASN A 658 4.91 -29.45 18.34
C ASN A 658 5.22 -28.57 19.58
N ILE A 659 4.18 -27.95 20.13
CA ILE A 659 4.30 -26.98 21.22
C ILE A 659 4.81 -27.64 22.53
N GLU A 660 4.64 -28.96 22.66
CA GLU A 660 5.00 -29.74 23.84
C GLU A 660 6.32 -30.53 23.69
N ASP A 661 6.85 -30.70 22.46
CA ASP A 661 8.04 -31.51 22.17
C ASP A 661 8.97 -30.83 21.14
N PHE A 662 10.01 -30.17 21.66
CA PHE A 662 11.05 -29.52 20.87
C PHE A 662 11.81 -30.54 20.01
N GLY A 663 11.68 -30.44 18.69
CA GLY A 663 12.33 -31.32 17.71
C GLY A 663 11.38 -32.25 16.96
N LYS A 664 10.06 -32.20 17.26
CA LYS A 664 9.02 -32.83 16.45
C LYS A 664 8.17 -31.79 15.73
N TYR A 665 7.77 -32.13 14.52
CA TYR A 665 6.83 -31.34 13.72
C TYR A 665 5.48 -32.05 13.71
N GLU A 666 4.41 -31.29 13.93
CA GLU A 666 3.06 -31.65 13.53
C GLU A 666 2.96 -31.42 12.02
N PHE A 667 2.66 -32.51 11.30
CA PHE A 667 2.39 -32.50 9.87
C PHE A 667 0.91 -32.36 9.59
#